data_AF-A0A2V9EQI5-F1
#
_entry.id   AF-A0A2V9EQI5-F1
#
_cell.length_a   1.000
_cell.length_b   1.000
_cell.length_c   1.000
_cell.angle_alpha   90.00
_cell.angle_beta   90.00
_cell.angle_gamma   90.00
#
_symmetry.space_group_name_H-M   'P 1'
#
loop_
_entity.id
_entity.type
_entity.pdbx_description
1 polymer ?
#
loop_
_entity_poly.entity_id
_entity_poly.type
_entity_poly.pdbx_seq_one_letter_code
_entity_poly.pdbx_strand_id
1 'polypeptide(L)'
;MISCSFFAFLALAQDSKFRPNNQQIPVPDCLSIKGLLDSGYKPCTAEDQQLWLKDITHWRDERRIRIGYNGSRYEMPELAWTQSSFMQPQMMVQDRFFYDRVAGKYTVDHYLDDLQKRYGGIDAVLIWPTYPNMGIDNRNQHDMIRCMPGGVAGLRQVIADFHKRGVRVLFPMMMWDQGTRQAAKPWTEEIAELMKELGADGINGDTQDGVPLAFSLAADKTGHPLAFEPEGGPSDEALAWNVMTWGQYQYPFTPLVDRYKWLEPRHMVNISDRWNRNKTNNLQFAFFNGIGWESWENIWGIWNGITPRDGEATRRVASLERAIAEYLVSRDWEPMYPMLRYGVFASRWPLNGRTVWTIVNRNEYDVDGPQMEVPATAGMRYFDLYGGTELQVQKDPTGRSVLSFSMEINGFGAIFATNSEPDPKIQKLMSDMKRLTAKPLVSFSNEREVLKQEIVPIPATSLGSTAPSGMILIPEADFLFKVGGIEIEGSNDIGVDVRYPWEVAPSRFHEHPMHIKSFYIDKYPVTNAEFKRFLDTAHYHPKDDLNFLLDWKDGAFPSGWDNRPVTWVSIEDARTYADWAGKRLPHEWEWQYAAQGADGRIYPWGNQWDPTAVPEPDKNRTMRGPDPVDAHPKGASAFGVMDLVGNVWQWTEEFTDEHTRSGILRGGSYYQPQGSIWYFPQAYKLIEHGKLLMMSPSMDRSGAVGFRVVQDAR
;
A
#
# COMPACT_ATOMS: atom_id res chain seq x y z
N MET A 1 59.14 -35.00 24.77
CA MET A 1 59.18 -35.22 23.31
C MET A 1 58.04 -34.45 22.68
N ILE A 2 58.43 -33.52 21.83
CA ILE A 2 57.70 -32.59 20.95
C ILE A 2 56.21 -32.95 20.74
N SER A 3 55.30 -32.06 21.20
CA SER A 3 53.91 -32.03 20.75
C SER A 3 53.71 -30.76 19.93
N CYS A 4 53.51 -30.94 18.63
CA CYS A 4 53.14 -29.90 17.67
C CYS A 4 51.82 -29.25 18.07
N SER A 5 51.85 -27.95 18.36
CA SER A 5 50.66 -27.10 18.28
C SER A 5 50.63 -26.49 16.89
N PHE A 6 49.79 -27.07 16.02
CA PHE A 6 49.36 -26.43 14.78
C PHE A 6 48.68 -25.11 15.14
N PHE A 7 49.29 -23.98 14.80
CA PHE A 7 48.56 -22.73 14.63
C PHE A 7 47.70 -22.90 13.39
N ALA A 8 46.45 -23.34 13.58
CA ALA A 8 45.41 -23.09 12.61
C ALA A 8 45.19 -21.58 12.58
N PHE A 9 45.80 -20.89 11.61
CA PHE A 9 45.25 -19.63 11.16
C PHE A 9 43.83 -19.93 10.68
N LEU A 10 42.83 -19.55 11.48
CA LEU A 10 41.50 -19.26 10.97
C LEU A 10 41.71 -18.21 9.88
N ALA A 11 41.74 -18.67 8.62
CA ALA A 11 41.58 -17.79 7.49
C ALA A 11 40.18 -17.19 7.63
N LEU A 12 40.09 -15.99 8.21
CA LEU A 12 38.98 -15.09 8.02
C LEU A 12 38.99 -14.73 6.53
N ALA A 13 38.27 -15.51 5.73
CA ALA A 13 38.12 -15.22 4.32
C ALA A 13 37.33 -13.89 4.15
N GLN A 14 37.93 -12.97 3.39
CA GLN A 14 37.23 -12.14 2.40
C GLN A 14 36.11 -11.23 2.89
N ASP A 15 36.45 -10.32 3.77
CA ASP A 15 35.55 -9.27 4.20
C ASP A 15 35.79 -7.99 3.38
N SER A 16 34.82 -7.62 2.52
CA SER A 16 34.81 -6.30 1.87
C SER A 16 34.86 -5.21 2.94
N LYS A 17 35.55 -4.11 2.65
CA LYS A 17 35.59 -2.94 3.54
C LYS A 17 34.24 -2.23 3.59
N PHE A 18 33.48 -2.29 2.50
CA PHE A 18 32.20 -1.60 2.31
C PHE A 18 31.04 -2.59 2.22
N ARG A 19 30.91 -3.48 3.22
CA ARG A 19 29.83 -4.47 3.20
C ARG A 19 28.46 -3.80 3.21
N PRO A 20 27.48 -4.37 2.50
CA PRO A 20 26.11 -3.91 2.60
C PRO A 20 25.59 -3.93 4.04
N ASN A 21 24.81 -2.91 4.39
CA ASN A 21 23.99 -2.87 5.58
C ASN A 21 22.51 -3.02 5.14
N ASN A 22 21.89 -4.13 5.50
CA ASN A 22 20.58 -4.54 4.99
C ASN A 22 20.54 -4.52 3.45
N GLN A 23 19.73 -3.62 2.86
CA GLN A 23 19.47 -3.51 1.43
C GLN A 23 20.40 -2.50 0.72
N GLN A 24 21.31 -1.83 1.45
CA GLN A 24 22.09 -0.72 0.91
C GLN A 24 23.60 -0.89 1.15
N ILE A 25 24.40 -0.58 0.12
CA ILE A 25 25.86 -0.62 0.16
C ILE A 25 26.39 0.78 0.52
N PRO A 26 27.27 0.89 1.54
CA PRO A 26 27.93 2.15 1.89
C PRO A 26 28.80 2.72 0.76
N VAL A 27 28.88 4.04 0.75
CA VAL A 27 29.70 4.82 -0.18
C VAL A 27 31.17 4.87 0.25
N PRO A 28 32.10 5.27 -0.63
CA PRO A 28 33.49 5.51 -0.23
C PRO A 28 33.60 6.47 0.97
N ASP A 29 34.57 6.24 1.87
CA ASP A 29 34.71 7.02 3.11
C ASP A 29 34.80 8.55 2.88
N CYS A 30 35.43 8.98 1.78
CA CYS A 30 35.56 10.37 1.33
C CYS A 30 34.20 11.07 1.09
N LEU A 31 33.12 10.31 0.87
CA LEU A 31 31.75 10.80 0.66
C LEU A 31 30.84 10.56 1.87
N SER A 32 31.38 9.99 2.95
CA SER A 32 30.67 9.72 4.19
C SER A 32 30.78 10.90 5.17
N ILE A 33 29.74 11.09 6.00
CA ILE A 33 29.75 12.10 7.08
C ILE A 33 30.92 11.86 8.05
N LYS A 34 31.25 10.60 8.33
CA LYS A 34 32.36 10.23 9.20
C LYS A 34 33.72 10.68 8.62
N GLY A 35 33.94 10.48 7.32
CA GLY A 35 35.14 10.98 6.64
C GLY A 35 35.26 12.51 6.65
N LEU A 36 34.12 13.22 6.62
CA LEU A 36 34.09 14.69 6.73
C LEU A 36 34.47 15.19 8.14
N LEU A 37 34.10 14.45 9.19
CA LEU A 37 34.33 14.83 10.60
C LEU A 37 35.69 14.36 11.14
N ASP A 38 36.13 13.13 10.83
CA ASP A 38 37.29 12.50 11.46
C ASP A 38 38.65 12.89 10.82
N SER A 39 38.68 13.30 9.56
CA SER A 39 39.92 13.56 8.80
C SER A 39 40.05 14.97 8.21
N GLY A 40 39.07 15.85 8.44
CA GLY A 40 38.91 17.08 7.65
C GLY A 40 38.44 16.77 6.22
N TYR A 41 37.93 17.78 5.50
CA TYR A 41 37.45 17.59 4.12
C TYR A 41 38.58 17.12 3.19
N LYS A 42 38.61 15.82 2.88
CA LYS A 42 39.44 15.25 1.81
C LYS A 42 38.57 15.12 0.54
N PRO A 43 38.89 15.81 -0.56
CA PRO A 43 38.19 15.63 -1.83
C PRO A 43 38.26 14.16 -2.27
N CYS A 44 37.14 13.58 -2.68
CA CYS A 44 37.17 12.21 -3.20
C CYS A 44 37.87 12.17 -4.56
N THR A 45 38.93 11.38 -4.68
CA THR A 45 39.67 11.24 -5.94
C THR A 45 39.07 10.14 -6.82
N ALA A 46 39.36 10.17 -8.12
CA ALA A 46 38.99 9.06 -9.01
C ALA A 46 39.62 7.72 -8.56
N GLU A 47 40.79 7.76 -7.91
CA GLU A 47 41.44 6.59 -7.34
C GLU A 47 40.66 6.02 -6.14
N ASP A 48 40.21 6.88 -5.22
CA ASP A 48 39.39 6.45 -4.07
C ASP A 48 38.10 5.73 -4.55
N GLN A 49 37.46 6.27 -5.60
CA GLN A 49 36.28 5.67 -6.23
C GLN A 49 36.61 4.31 -6.90
N GLN A 50 37.68 4.23 -7.68
CA GLN A 50 38.11 2.99 -8.34
C GLN A 50 38.45 1.88 -7.33
N LEU A 51 39.11 2.24 -6.22
CA LEU A 51 39.41 1.30 -5.14
C LEU A 51 38.14 0.78 -4.47
N TRP A 52 37.17 1.66 -4.22
CA TRP A 52 35.86 1.26 -3.68
C TRP A 52 35.08 0.37 -4.66
N LEU A 53 34.99 0.76 -5.95
CA LEU A 53 34.33 -0.04 -6.99
C LEU A 53 34.94 -1.45 -7.08
N LYS A 54 36.28 -1.54 -7.02
CA LYS A 54 36.98 -2.83 -7.02
C LYS A 54 36.61 -3.69 -5.81
N ASP A 55 36.50 -3.10 -4.61
CA ASP A 55 36.12 -3.82 -3.40
C ASP A 55 34.68 -4.36 -3.48
N ILE A 56 33.71 -3.52 -3.86
CA ILE A 56 32.30 -3.96 -3.95
C ILE A 56 32.04 -4.88 -5.15
N THR A 57 32.85 -4.79 -6.21
CA THR A 57 32.82 -5.74 -7.34
C THR A 57 33.36 -7.09 -6.90
N HIS A 58 34.48 -7.11 -6.18
CA HIS A 58 35.01 -8.35 -5.62
C HIS A 58 33.98 -9.02 -4.69
N TRP A 59 33.31 -8.24 -3.84
CA TRP A 59 32.22 -8.72 -3.00
C TRP A 59 31.07 -9.33 -3.81
N ARG A 60 30.61 -8.64 -4.86
CA ARG A 60 29.54 -9.14 -5.75
C ARG A 60 29.92 -10.48 -6.37
N ASP A 61 31.12 -10.58 -6.92
CA ASP A 61 31.56 -11.76 -7.65
C ASP A 61 31.73 -12.96 -6.70
N GLU A 62 32.35 -12.75 -5.53
CA GLU A 62 32.46 -13.77 -4.47
C GLU A 62 31.07 -14.22 -4.02
N ARG A 63 30.17 -13.28 -3.76
CA ARG A 63 28.83 -13.59 -3.27
C ARG A 63 28.06 -14.45 -4.27
N ARG A 64 28.06 -14.07 -5.55
CA ARG A 64 27.37 -14.81 -6.62
C ARG A 64 27.93 -16.22 -6.80
N ILE A 65 29.25 -16.40 -6.69
CA ILE A 65 29.88 -17.72 -6.73
C ILE A 65 29.43 -18.56 -5.53
N ARG A 66 29.46 -17.98 -4.33
CA ARG A 66 29.14 -18.68 -3.08
C ARG A 66 27.70 -19.19 -3.02
N ILE A 67 26.76 -18.42 -3.55
CA ILE A 67 25.34 -18.82 -3.59
C ILE A 67 24.99 -19.71 -4.80
N GLY A 68 25.95 -19.99 -5.69
CA GLY A 68 25.67 -20.71 -6.94
C GLY A 68 24.65 -19.98 -7.82
N TYR A 69 24.79 -18.67 -7.94
CA TYR A 69 23.79 -17.80 -8.59
C TYR A 69 23.44 -18.29 -10.01
N ASN A 70 22.14 -18.41 -10.27
CA ASN A 70 21.58 -18.75 -11.57
C ASN A 70 20.64 -17.64 -12.04
N GLY A 71 21.00 -16.96 -13.13
CA GLY A 71 20.24 -15.84 -13.70
C GLY A 71 19.18 -16.23 -14.74
N SER A 72 18.92 -17.52 -14.97
CA SER A 72 18.03 -18.00 -16.05
C SER A 72 16.60 -17.45 -15.97
N ARG A 73 16.07 -17.16 -14.78
CA ARG A 73 14.74 -16.53 -14.64
C ARG A 73 14.70 -15.10 -15.15
N TYR A 74 15.80 -14.34 -15.07
CA TYR A 74 15.92 -13.02 -15.69
C TYR A 74 16.03 -13.09 -17.22
N GLU A 75 16.15 -14.28 -17.80
CA GLU A 75 16.21 -14.50 -19.25
C GLU A 75 14.89 -15.00 -19.81
N MET A 76 13.92 -15.33 -18.94
CA MET A 76 12.58 -15.74 -19.34
C MET A 76 11.84 -14.59 -20.03
N PRO A 77 11.37 -14.76 -21.28
CA PRO A 77 10.62 -13.72 -22.00
C PRO A 77 9.38 -13.24 -21.25
N GLU A 78 8.72 -14.15 -20.51
CA GLU A 78 7.52 -13.89 -19.72
C GLU A 78 7.78 -12.92 -18.55
N LEU A 79 9.01 -12.89 -18.04
CA LEU A 79 9.42 -12.05 -16.90
C LEU A 79 10.30 -10.86 -17.34
N ALA A 80 10.60 -10.71 -18.63
CA ALA A 80 11.48 -9.65 -19.12
C ALA A 80 10.94 -8.23 -18.82
N TRP A 81 9.63 -8.09 -18.64
CA TRP A 81 8.99 -6.80 -18.31
C TRP A 81 9.45 -6.24 -16.96
N THR A 82 9.85 -7.08 -16.01
CA THR A 82 10.23 -6.64 -14.66
C THR A 82 11.43 -5.70 -14.71
N GLN A 83 12.33 -5.91 -15.68
CA GLN A 83 13.57 -5.16 -15.89
C GLN A 83 13.34 -3.70 -16.29
N SER A 84 12.10 -3.32 -16.59
CA SER A 84 11.71 -1.96 -16.96
C SER A 84 10.41 -1.51 -16.28
N SER A 85 10.08 -2.08 -15.12
CA SER A 85 8.92 -1.68 -14.31
C SER A 85 9.30 -0.61 -13.28
N PHE A 86 9.33 0.66 -13.68
CA PHE A 86 9.86 1.75 -12.85
C PHE A 86 8.81 2.42 -11.97
N MET A 87 7.56 2.46 -12.40
CA MET A 87 6.47 3.10 -11.66
C MET A 87 5.38 2.06 -11.36
N GLN A 88 5.22 1.72 -10.07
CA GLN A 88 4.26 0.72 -9.60
C GLN A 88 3.43 1.25 -8.43
N PRO A 89 2.20 1.74 -8.62
CA PRO A 89 1.35 2.06 -7.51
C PRO A 89 0.88 0.84 -6.72
N GLN A 90 0.85 1.01 -5.41
CA GLN A 90 0.03 0.17 -4.53
C GLN A 90 -1.38 0.77 -4.46
N MET A 91 -2.31 0.11 -5.14
CA MET A 91 -3.69 0.57 -5.30
C MET A 91 -4.63 -0.18 -4.36
N MET A 92 -5.16 0.54 -3.37
CA MET A 92 -6.28 0.05 -2.55
C MET A 92 -7.52 -0.12 -3.42
N VAL A 93 -8.18 -1.28 -3.35
CA VAL A 93 -9.38 -1.54 -4.17
C VAL A 93 -10.57 -0.65 -3.80
N GLN A 94 -10.52 -0.02 -2.62
CA GLN A 94 -11.51 0.95 -2.15
C GLN A 94 -11.34 2.33 -2.80
N ASP A 95 -10.33 2.53 -3.65
CA ASP A 95 -10.19 3.75 -4.43
C ASP A 95 -11.37 3.90 -5.41
N ARG A 96 -12.12 4.99 -5.25
CA ARG A 96 -13.30 5.33 -6.05
C ARG A 96 -12.98 5.58 -7.52
N PHE A 97 -11.72 5.83 -7.87
CA PHE A 97 -11.30 5.96 -9.27
C PHE A 97 -11.12 4.58 -9.92
N PHE A 98 -10.87 3.54 -9.12
CA PHE A 98 -10.76 2.16 -9.60
C PHE A 98 -12.13 1.48 -9.76
N TYR A 99 -13.08 1.77 -8.87
CA TYR A 99 -14.43 1.20 -8.93
C TYR A 99 -15.52 2.24 -8.69
N ASP A 100 -16.39 2.42 -9.70
CA ASP A 100 -17.60 3.23 -9.58
C ASP A 100 -18.74 2.37 -9.04
N ARG A 101 -19.02 2.54 -7.74
CA ARG A 101 -20.10 1.84 -7.06
C ARG A 101 -21.49 2.18 -7.59
N VAL A 102 -21.74 3.44 -7.97
CA VAL A 102 -23.08 3.87 -8.42
C VAL A 102 -23.40 3.19 -9.76
N ALA A 103 -22.43 3.16 -10.66
CA ALA A 103 -22.56 2.40 -11.90
C ALA A 103 -22.46 0.87 -11.68
N GLY A 104 -21.73 0.44 -10.65
CA GLY A 104 -21.44 -0.97 -10.37
C GLY A 104 -20.43 -1.56 -11.35
N LYS A 105 -19.35 -0.81 -11.66
CA LYS A 105 -18.35 -1.20 -12.67
C LYS A 105 -16.95 -0.75 -12.28
N TYR A 106 -15.96 -1.51 -12.72
CA TYR A 106 -14.57 -1.06 -12.70
C TYR A 106 -14.34 0.07 -13.71
N THR A 107 -13.44 0.98 -13.35
CA THR A 107 -13.09 2.17 -14.12
C THR A 107 -11.58 2.26 -14.33
N VAL A 108 -10.97 1.17 -14.80
CA VAL A 108 -9.52 1.05 -15.04
C VAL A 108 -8.98 2.20 -15.89
N ASP A 109 -9.66 2.56 -16.99
CA ASP A 109 -9.25 3.69 -17.83
C ASP A 109 -9.27 5.02 -17.07
N HIS A 110 -10.26 5.26 -16.23
CA HIS A 110 -10.34 6.49 -15.43
C HIS A 110 -9.18 6.60 -14.45
N TYR A 111 -8.88 5.50 -13.74
CA TYR A 111 -7.73 5.42 -12.84
C TYR A 111 -6.42 5.68 -13.59
N LEU A 112 -6.19 4.99 -14.70
CA LEU A 112 -4.95 5.13 -15.48
C LEU A 112 -4.81 6.51 -16.14
N ASP A 113 -5.90 7.11 -16.59
CA ASP A 113 -5.89 8.44 -17.20
C ASP A 113 -5.57 9.52 -16.15
N ASP A 114 -6.06 9.36 -14.91
CA ASP A 114 -5.65 10.21 -13.79
C ASP A 114 -4.14 10.10 -13.52
N LEU A 115 -3.59 8.89 -13.36
CA LEU A 115 -2.16 8.70 -13.11
C LEU A 115 -1.29 9.21 -14.27
N GLN A 116 -1.72 8.99 -15.51
CA GLN A 116 -1.09 9.54 -16.70
C GLN A 116 -1.05 11.08 -16.63
N LYS A 117 -2.17 11.69 -16.24
CA LYS A 117 -2.31 13.15 -16.13
C LYS A 117 -1.52 13.73 -14.96
N ARG A 118 -1.47 13.08 -13.79
CA ARG A 118 -0.77 13.61 -12.61
C ARG A 118 0.74 13.38 -12.66
N TYR A 119 1.19 12.17 -12.96
CA TYR A 119 2.63 11.85 -12.87
C TYR A 119 3.21 10.96 -13.98
N GLY A 120 2.49 10.77 -15.09
CA GLY A 120 3.08 10.22 -16.32
C GLY A 120 2.94 8.73 -16.51
N GLY A 121 1.95 8.13 -15.84
CA GLY A 121 1.54 6.76 -16.07
C GLY A 121 2.45 5.75 -15.37
N ILE A 122 2.03 4.48 -15.42
CA ILE A 122 2.60 3.39 -14.62
C ILE A 122 2.95 2.21 -15.50
N ASP A 123 3.86 1.37 -15.01
CA ASP A 123 4.34 0.17 -15.72
C ASP A 123 3.71 -1.11 -15.15
N ALA A 124 3.42 -1.11 -13.85
CA ALA A 124 2.72 -2.17 -13.14
C ALA A 124 1.79 -1.58 -12.07
N VAL A 125 0.85 -2.37 -11.55
CA VAL A 125 -0.02 -2.01 -10.42
C VAL A 125 -0.13 -3.18 -9.46
N LEU A 126 -0.01 -2.90 -8.16
CA LEU A 126 -0.35 -3.84 -7.10
C LEU A 126 -1.80 -3.60 -6.67
N ILE A 127 -2.70 -4.51 -7.00
CA ILE A 127 -4.12 -4.43 -6.60
C ILE A 127 -4.26 -5.01 -5.20
N TRP A 128 -4.68 -4.20 -4.22
CA TRP A 128 -4.69 -4.56 -2.80
C TRP A 128 -6.10 -4.71 -2.20
N PRO A 129 -6.65 -5.95 -2.10
CA PRO A 129 -8.01 -6.21 -1.61
C PRO A 129 -8.12 -6.71 -0.16
N THR A 130 -7.01 -6.95 0.54
CA THR A 130 -6.99 -7.74 1.78
C THR A 130 -7.03 -6.85 3.03
N TYR A 131 -5.87 -6.45 3.55
CA TYR A 131 -5.72 -5.54 4.68
C TYR A 131 -6.20 -4.13 4.31
N PRO A 132 -6.89 -3.37 5.18
CA PRO A 132 -7.09 -3.58 6.62
C PRO A 132 -8.33 -4.38 7.01
N ASN A 133 -9.21 -4.74 6.07
CA ASN A 133 -10.48 -5.38 6.40
C ASN A 133 -10.35 -6.88 6.74
N MET A 134 -9.27 -7.53 6.28
CA MET A 134 -9.06 -8.97 6.51
C MET A 134 -9.05 -9.31 8.01
N GLY A 135 -9.75 -10.38 8.37
CA GLY A 135 -9.91 -10.81 9.77
C GLY A 135 -11.17 -10.28 10.46
N ILE A 136 -11.97 -9.45 9.79
CA ILE A 136 -13.33 -9.12 10.27
C ILE A 136 -14.23 -10.35 10.27
N ASP A 137 -14.01 -11.28 9.34
CA ASP A 137 -14.57 -12.64 9.32
C ASP A 137 -13.49 -13.63 8.87
N ASN A 138 -13.84 -14.89 8.66
CA ASN A 138 -12.88 -15.93 8.29
C ASN A 138 -12.50 -16.01 6.81
N ARG A 139 -12.92 -15.06 5.95
CA ARG A 139 -12.41 -14.98 4.58
C ARG A 139 -10.89 -14.78 4.61
N ASN A 140 -10.17 -15.65 3.90
CA ASN A 140 -8.74 -15.54 3.73
C ASN A 140 -8.37 -14.58 2.59
N GLN A 141 -7.07 -14.35 2.39
CA GLN A 141 -6.55 -13.47 1.35
C GLN A 141 -7.10 -13.76 -0.07
N HIS A 142 -7.32 -15.03 -0.45
CA HIS A 142 -7.89 -15.37 -1.76
C HIS A 142 -9.40 -15.20 -1.81
N ASP A 143 -10.10 -15.46 -0.70
CA ASP A 143 -11.52 -15.17 -0.60
C ASP A 143 -11.76 -13.67 -0.80
N MET A 144 -10.92 -12.80 -0.20
CA MET A 144 -11.00 -11.35 -0.41
C MET A 144 -10.85 -10.96 -1.89
N ILE A 145 -9.93 -11.60 -2.62
CA ILE A 145 -9.81 -11.41 -4.08
C ILE A 145 -11.11 -11.85 -4.77
N ARG A 146 -11.60 -13.07 -4.50
CA ARG A 146 -12.80 -13.61 -5.17
C ARG A 146 -14.09 -12.87 -4.83
N CYS A 147 -14.14 -12.15 -3.71
CA CYS A 147 -15.28 -11.33 -3.29
C CYS A 147 -15.35 -9.98 -4.01
N MET A 148 -14.32 -9.58 -4.76
CA MET A 148 -14.39 -8.36 -5.56
C MET A 148 -15.52 -8.44 -6.61
N PRO A 149 -16.11 -7.29 -7.01
CA PRO A 149 -17.25 -7.23 -7.94
C PRO A 149 -17.10 -8.10 -9.20
N GLY A 150 -18.11 -8.93 -9.47
CA GLY A 150 -18.10 -9.84 -10.62
C GLY A 150 -17.19 -11.07 -10.48
N GLY A 151 -16.57 -11.27 -9.31
CA GLY A 151 -15.72 -12.41 -8.99
C GLY A 151 -14.56 -12.60 -9.97
N VAL A 152 -14.16 -13.85 -10.18
CA VAL A 152 -13.05 -14.21 -11.08
C VAL A 152 -13.25 -13.65 -12.49
N ALA A 153 -14.48 -13.71 -13.04
CA ALA A 153 -14.75 -13.23 -14.39
C ALA A 153 -14.58 -11.71 -14.52
N GLY A 154 -15.06 -10.95 -13.53
CA GLY A 154 -14.87 -9.49 -13.47
C GLY A 154 -13.38 -9.13 -13.39
N LEU A 155 -12.62 -9.82 -12.54
CA LEU A 155 -11.20 -9.56 -12.35
C LEU A 155 -10.34 -9.92 -13.56
N ARG A 156 -10.67 -11.00 -14.28
CA ARG A 156 -10.02 -11.31 -15.56
C ARG A 156 -10.18 -10.16 -16.56
N GLN A 157 -11.36 -9.54 -16.59
CA GLN A 157 -11.60 -8.37 -17.45
C GLN A 157 -10.80 -7.15 -16.98
N VAL A 158 -10.75 -6.89 -15.66
CA VAL A 158 -9.92 -5.81 -15.09
C VAL A 158 -8.46 -5.95 -15.49
N ILE A 159 -7.89 -7.16 -15.38
CA ILE A 159 -6.50 -7.42 -15.75
C ILE A 159 -6.29 -7.23 -17.25
N ALA A 160 -7.23 -7.71 -18.09
CA ALA A 160 -7.19 -7.49 -19.53
C ALA A 160 -7.23 -5.98 -19.88
N ASP A 161 -7.99 -5.17 -19.14
CA ASP A 161 -8.07 -3.72 -19.34
C ASP A 161 -6.75 -3.02 -18.97
N PHE A 162 -6.09 -3.44 -17.88
CA PHE A 162 -4.72 -2.98 -17.57
C PHE A 162 -3.71 -3.40 -18.64
N HIS A 163 -3.74 -4.67 -19.08
CA HIS A 163 -2.86 -5.18 -20.13
C HIS A 163 -3.04 -4.45 -21.46
N LYS A 164 -4.27 -4.07 -21.82
CA LYS A 164 -4.55 -3.25 -23.02
C LYS A 164 -3.84 -1.89 -22.99
N ARG A 165 -3.57 -1.38 -21.79
CA ARG A 165 -2.83 -0.12 -21.54
C ARG A 165 -1.33 -0.36 -21.30
N GLY A 166 -0.86 -1.60 -21.40
CA GLY A 166 0.54 -1.97 -21.19
C GLY A 166 0.97 -2.08 -19.73
N VAL A 167 0.02 -2.11 -18.80
CA VAL A 167 0.28 -2.14 -17.35
C VAL A 167 0.19 -3.58 -16.84
N ARG A 168 1.21 -4.03 -16.11
CA ARG A 168 1.26 -5.36 -15.47
C ARG A 168 0.52 -5.36 -14.13
N VAL A 169 -0.02 -6.50 -13.73
CA VAL A 169 -0.86 -6.60 -12.52
C VAL A 169 -0.28 -7.59 -11.52
N LEU A 170 -0.09 -7.13 -10.30
CA LEU A 170 0.31 -7.94 -9.15
C LEU A 170 -0.80 -7.98 -8.11
N PHE A 171 -0.83 -9.07 -7.33
CA PHE A 171 -1.66 -9.20 -6.13
C PHE A 171 -0.78 -9.44 -4.90
N PRO A 172 -1.20 -9.02 -3.70
CA PRO A 172 -0.42 -9.25 -2.50
C PRO A 172 -0.58 -10.67 -2.00
N MET A 173 0.45 -11.15 -1.28
CA MET A 173 0.42 -12.39 -0.51
C MET A 173 0.74 -12.09 0.95
N MET A 174 -0.16 -12.50 1.83
CA MET A 174 -0.09 -12.28 3.28
C MET A 174 0.42 -13.55 3.96
N MET A 175 1.75 -13.72 4.08
CA MET A 175 2.31 -14.93 4.71
C MET A 175 2.00 -15.04 6.21
N TRP A 176 1.72 -13.90 6.86
CA TRP A 176 1.26 -13.84 8.24
C TRP A 176 -0.19 -14.31 8.43
N ASP A 177 -0.95 -14.50 7.34
CA ASP A 177 -2.32 -15.03 7.41
C ASP A 177 -2.32 -16.54 7.72
N GLN A 178 -2.34 -16.84 9.00
CA GLN A 178 -2.42 -18.21 9.54
C GLN A 178 -3.72 -18.46 10.34
N GLY A 179 -4.52 -17.42 10.52
CA GLY A 179 -5.67 -17.38 11.43
C GLY A 179 -7.02 -17.43 10.75
N THR A 180 -7.10 -17.01 9.47
CA THR A 180 -8.32 -17.13 8.69
C THR A 180 -8.47 -18.53 8.08
N ARG A 181 -9.54 -18.74 7.30
CA ARG A 181 -9.88 -20.01 6.68
C ARG A 181 -8.72 -20.58 5.88
N GLN A 182 -8.36 -21.82 6.19
CA GLN A 182 -7.32 -22.53 5.46
C GLN A 182 -7.74 -22.77 4.00
N ALA A 183 -6.82 -22.53 3.06
CA ALA A 183 -7.03 -22.89 1.67
C ALA A 183 -7.04 -24.43 1.49
N ALA A 184 -7.66 -24.91 0.41
CA ALA A 184 -7.84 -26.34 0.18
C ALA A 184 -6.52 -27.05 -0.19
N LYS A 185 -5.64 -26.37 -0.93
CA LYS A 185 -4.29 -26.82 -1.26
C LYS A 185 -3.24 -25.95 -0.55
N PRO A 186 -1.96 -26.37 -0.55
CA PRO A 186 -0.86 -25.51 -0.08
C PRO A 186 -0.84 -24.17 -0.81
N TRP A 187 -0.49 -23.09 -0.11
CA TRP A 187 -0.47 -21.73 -0.67
C TRP A 187 0.34 -21.61 -1.97
N THR A 188 1.40 -22.39 -2.13
CA THR A 188 2.19 -22.45 -3.37
C THR A 188 1.35 -22.83 -4.59
N GLU A 189 0.46 -23.81 -4.45
CA GLU A 189 -0.40 -24.29 -5.54
C GLU A 189 -1.62 -23.39 -5.71
N GLU A 190 -2.28 -23.00 -4.61
CA GLU A 190 -3.46 -22.11 -4.64
C GLU A 190 -3.15 -20.78 -5.33
N ILE A 191 -2.01 -20.16 -5.01
CA ILE A 191 -1.63 -18.87 -5.60
C ILE A 191 -1.33 -19.04 -7.07
N ALA A 192 -0.54 -20.05 -7.45
CA ALA A 192 -0.20 -20.32 -8.84
C ALA A 192 -1.47 -20.55 -9.69
N GLU A 193 -2.41 -21.34 -9.19
CA GLU A 193 -3.66 -21.64 -9.89
C GLU A 193 -4.58 -20.43 -9.99
N LEU A 194 -4.79 -19.68 -8.90
CA LEU A 194 -5.65 -18.49 -8.92
C LEU A 194 -5.06 -17.39 -9.80
N MET A 195 -3.77 -17.11 -9.70
CA MET A 195 -3.15 -16.06 -10.52
C MET A 195 -3.19 -16.41 -12.02
N LYS A 196 -3.02 -17.69 -12.36
CA LYS A 196 -3.26 -18.15 -13.74
C LYS A 196 -4.72 -18.00 -14.15
N GLU A 197 -5.67 -18.32 -13.27
CA GLU A 197 -7.10 -18.20 -13.55
C GLU A 197 -7.49 -16.74 -13.85
N LEU A 198 -6.90 -15.80 -13.11
CA LEU A 198 -7.09 -14.35 -13.27
C LEU A 198 -6.30 -13.78 -14.45
N GLY A 199 -5.11 -14.33 -14.75
CA GLY A 199 -4.16 -13.79 -15.72
C GLY A 199 -3.20 -12.74 -15.16
N ALA A 200 -2.96 -12.74 -13.85
CA ALA A 200 -2.06 -11.80 -13.18
C ALA A 200 -0.58 -12.07 -13.51
N ASP A 201 0.27 -11.04 -13.47
CA ASP A 201 1.68 -11.13 -13.88
C ASP A 201 2.64 -11.43 -12.71
N GLY A 202 2.21 -11.17 -11.48
CA GLY A 202 3.08 -11.38 -10.32
C GLY A 202 2.39 -11.32 -8.96
N ILE A 203 3.19 -11.53 -7.93
CA ILE A 203 2.82 -11.50 -6.52
C ILE A 203 3.78 -10.59 -5.77
N ASN A 204 3.21 -9.69 -4.98
CA ASN A 204 3.94 -8.85 -4.03
C ASN A 204 3.82 -9.45 -2.62
N GLY A 205 4.94 -9.64 -1.92
CA GLY A 205 4.96 -10.23 -0.58
C GLY A 205 4.92 -9.15 0.49
N ASP A 206 3.95 -9.22 1.41
CA ASP A 206 3.80 -8.28 2.53
C ASP A 206 4.44 -8.83 3.81
N THR A 207 5.29 -8.02 4.46
CA THR A 207 6.10 -8.35 5.64
C THR A 207 6.90 -9.64 5.50
N GLN A 208 7.49 -9.83 4.32
CA GLN A 208 8.06 -11.11 3.93
C GLN A 208 9.49 -10.99 3.39
N ASP A 209 10.45 -11.51 4.16
CA ASP A 209 11.85 -11.67 3.75
C ASP A 209 12.01 -12.81 2.73
N GLY A 210 11.72 -12.52 1.47
CA GLY A 210 11.85 -13.46 0.36
C GLY A 210 10.68 -14.43 0.20
N VAL A 211 10.36 -14.76 -1.05
CA VAL A 211 9.39 -15.79 -1.41
C VAL A 211 10.13 -17.11 -1.69
N PRO A 212 9.81 -18.22 -1.01
CA PRO A 212 10.48 -19.51 -1.25
C PRO A 212 10.37 -20.00 -2.70
N LEU A 213 11.43 -20.68 -3.18
CA LEU A 213 11.51 -21.21 -4.56
C LEU A 213 10.30 -22.07 -4.96
N ALA A 214 9.69 -22.76 -4.00
CA ALA A 214 8.51 -23.60 -4.22
C ALA A 214 7.33 -22.85 -4.86
N PHE A 215 7.17 -21.54 -4.58
CA PHE A 215 6.12 -20.73 -5.20
C PHE A 215 6.39 -20.52 -6.69
N SER A 216 7.62 -20.17 -7.05
CA SER A 216 8.01 -20.00 -8.46
C SER A 216 7.90 -21.32 -9.24
N LEU A 217 8.33 -22.43 -8.64
CA LEU A 217 8.20 -23.76 -9.26
C LEU A 217 6.73 -24.18 -9.45
N ALA A 218 5.85 -23.84 -8.50
CA ALA A 218 4.42 -24.08 -8.63
C ALA A 218 3.82 -23.25 -9.78
N ALA A 219 4.16 -21.97 -9.89
CA ALA A 219 3.74 -21.09 -10.99
C ALA A 219 4.19 -21.65 -12.35
N ASP A 220 5.47 -22.01 -12.48
CA ASP A 220 6.02 -22.58 -13.72
C ASP A 220 5.27 -23.87 -14.14
N LYS A 221 4.92 -24.74 -13.18
CA LYS A 221 4.18 -25.99 -13.43
C LYS A 221 2.80 -25.74 -14.02
N THR A 222 2.19 -24.58 -13.77
CA THR A 222 0.91 -24.22 -14.38
C THR A 222 1.05 -23.74 -15.83
N GLY A 223 2.26 -23.50 -16.32
CA GLY A 223 2.51 -22.86 -17.61
C GLY A 223 2.26 -21.35 -17.60
N HIS A 224 2.24 -20.74 -16.41
CA HIS A 224 2.03 -19.31 -16.19
C HIS A 224 3.05 -18.81 -15.15
N PRO A 225 4.31 -18.55 -15.56
CA PRO A 225 5.34 -18.02 -14.67
C PRO A 225 4.91 -16.68 -14.05
N LEU A 226 5.21 -16.48 -12.78
CA LEU A 226 4.87 -15.27 -12.04
C LEU A 226 6.14 -14.55 -11.57
N ALA A 227 6.14 -13.21 -11.64
CA ALA A 227 7.13 -12.39 -10.94
C ALA A 227 6.81 -12.40 -9.43
N PHE A 228 7.83 -12.61 -8.59
CA PHE A 228 7.68 -12.52 -7.14
C PHE A 228 8.50 -11.35 -6.61
N GLU A 229 7.86 -10.52 -5.79
CA GLU A 229 8.35 -9.26 -5.26
C GLU A 229 8.22 -9.22 -3.72
N PRO A 230 9.12 -9.83 -2.95
CA PRO A 230 9.10 -9.78 -1.47
C PRO A 230 9.42 -8.38 -0.91
N GLU A 231 8.91 -8.08 0.29
CA GLU A 231 9.29 -6.90 1.09
C GLU A 231 10.66 -7.09 1.75
N GLY A 232 11.49 -6.04 1.84
CA GLY A 232 12.76 -6.08 2.59
C GLY A 232 13.89 -6.88 1.92
N GLY A 233 13.57 -7.55 0.80
CA GLY A 233 14.52 -8.23 -0.06
C GLY A 233 14.67 -9.74 0.16
N PRO A 234 15.01 -10.49 -0.90
CA PRO A 234 15.27 -11.92 -0.78
C PRO A 234 16.58 -12.21 -0.02
N SER A 235 16.74 -13.45 0.47
CA SER A 235 18.08 -13.97 0.77
C SER A 235 18.96 -13.87 -0.49
N ASP A 236 20.29 -13.88 -0.31
CA ASP A 236 21.19 -13.79 -1.48
C ASP A 236 20.92 -14.93 -2.48
N GLU A 237 20.62 -16.15 -2.02
CA GLU A 237 20.22 -17.23 -2.93
C GLU A 237 18.90 -16.95 -3.64
N ALA A 238 17.92 -16.41 -2.91
CA ALA A 238 16.57 -16.13 -3.41
C ALA A 238 16.53 -15.06 -4.51
N LEU A 239 17.58 -14.24 -4.65
CA LEU A 239 17.78 -13.35 -5.80
C LEU A 239 17.69 -14.08 -7.15
N ALA A 240 17.98 -15.38 -7.20
CA ALA A 240 17.89 -16.17 -8.43
C ALA A 240 16.44 -16.46 -8.88
N TRP A 241 15.44 -16.34 -7.98
CA TRP A 241 14.04 -16.62 -8.31
C TRP A 241 13.01 -15.58 -7.89
N ASN A 242 13.37 -14.65 -7.01
CA ASN A 242 12.61 -13.44 -6.74
C ASN A 242 13.19 -12.36 -7.67
N VAL A 243 12.55 -12.14 -8.82
CA VAL A 243 13.08 -11.26 -9.88
C VAL A 243 12.79 -9.78 -9.64
N MET A 244 12.00 -9.48 -8.62
CA MET A 244 11.69 -8.14 -8.12
C MET A 244 11.83 -8.13 -6.59
N THR A 245 11.86 -6.95 -5.99
CA THR A 245 11.64 -6.76 -4.54
C THR A 245 11.11 -5.37 -4.29
N TRP A 246 10.47 -5.15 -3.15
CA TRP A 246 10.06 -3.84 -2.69
C TRP A 246 10.46 -3.60 -1.23
N GLY A 247 10.37 -2.37 -0.75
CA GLY A 247 10.55 -2.09 0.68
C GLY A 247 10.88 -0.66 1.04
N GLN A 248 11.10 -0.43 2.33
CA GLN A 248 11.41 0.88 2.90
C GLN A 248 12.93 1.09 3.02
N TYR A 249 13.43 2.23 2.57
CA TYR A 249 14.86 2.52 2.46
C TYR A 249 15.27 3.77 3.22
N GLN A 250 16.59 3.95 3.41
CA GLN A 250 17.15 5.19 3.96
C GLN A 250 17.67 6.10 2.84
N TYR A 251 17.47 7.40 3.00
CA TYR A 251 17.83 8.40 1.98
C TYR A 251 18.79 9.50 2.52
N PRO A 252 20.00 9.15 2.98
CA PRO A 252 20.97 10.14 3.45
C PRO A 252 21.39 11.11 2.32
N PHE A 253 22.08 12.21 2.68
CA PHE A 253 22.51 13.24 1.72
C PHE A 253 23.33 12.67 0.56
N THR A 254 24.31 11.84 0.84
CA THR A 254 24.98 11.03 -0.20
C THR A 254 24.11 9.83 -0.51
N PRO A 255 23.58 9.65 -1.73
CA PRO A 255 22.81 8.47 -2.08
C PRO A 255 23.59 7.19 -1.77
N LEU A 256 22.95 6.16 -1.25
CA LEU A 256 23.59 4.84 -1.11
C LEU A 256 23.38 4.02 -2.39
N VAL A 257 24.07 2.89 -2.51
CA VAL A 257 23.90 1.96 -3.63
C VAL A 257 22.96 0.84 -3.26
N ASP A 258 21.98 0.53 -4.10
CA ASP A 258 21.07 -0.60 -3.87
C ASP A 258 21.82 -1.94 -4.03
N ARG A 259 21.69 -2.81 -3.02
CA ARG A 259 22.38 -4.10 -2.94
C ARG A 259 21.91 -5.08 -4.01
N TYR A 260 20.60 -5.20 -4.23
CA TYR A 260 20.06 -6.25 -5.10
C TYR A 260 20.28 -5.89 -6.56
N LYS A 261 20.12 -4.61 -6.90
CA LYS A 261 20.51 -4.06 -8.20
C LYS A 261 22.01 -4.23 -8.47
N TRP A 262 22.86 -4.06 -7.45
CA TRP A 262 24.31 -4.30 -7.61
C TRP A 262 24.63 -5.77 -7.86
N LEU A 263 23.99 -6.69 -7.12
CA LEU A 263 24.18 -8.14 -7.26
C LEU A 263 23.70 -8.66 -8.62
N GLU A 264 22.55 -8.18 -9.11
CA GLU A 264 22.00 -8.49 -10.42
C GLU A 264 21.36 -7.23 -11.02
N PRO A 265 22.01 -6.55 -11.98
CA PRO A 265 21.51 -5.31 -12.58
C PRO A 265 20.15 -5.41 -13.29
N ARG A 266 19.70 -6.62 -13.66
CA ARG A 266 18.35 -6.84 -14.19
C ARG A 266 17.27 -6.90 -13.11
N HIS A 267 17.64 -7.02 -11.84
CA HIS A 267 16.69 -7.07 -10.73
C HIS A 267 16.03 -5.70 -10.53
N MET A 268 14.71 -5.70 -10.46
CA MET A 268 13.94 -4.49 -10.20
C MET A 268 13.63 -4.37 -8.73
N VAL A 269 13.97 -3.22 -8.16
CA VAL A 269 13.64 -2.86 -6.78
C VAL A 269 12.62 -1.75 -6.84
N ASN A 270 11.45 -1.91 -6.21
CA ASN A 270 10.47 -0.85 -6.04
C ASN A 270 10.57 -0.29 -4.63
N ILE A 271 11.25 0.85 -4.49
CA ILE A 271 11.38 1.46 -3.17
C ILE A 271 10.10 2.19 -2.77
N SER A 272 9.81 2.19 -1.48
CA SER A 272 8.65 2.84 -0.89
C SER A 272 9.10 3.75 0.26
N ASP A 273 8.37 4.83 0.45
CA ASP A 273 8.46 5.74 1.60
C ASP A 273 7.05 6.30 1.83
N ARG A 274 6.17 5.37 2.23
CA ARG A 274 4.72 5.57 2.16
C ARG A 274 4.27 6.80 2.94
N TRP A 275 4.87 7.05 4.10
CA TRP A 275 4.50 8.15 4.98
C TRP A 275 5.19 9.47 4.67
N ASN A 276 6.35 9.44 4.01
CA ASN A 276 7.02 10.68 3.66
C ASN A 276 6.18 11.45 2.66
N ARG A 277 5.98 12.72 2.93
CA ARG A 277 5.09 13.57 2.16
C ARG A 277 5.85 14.48 1.18
N ASN A 278 7.16 14.29 1.02
CA ASN A 278 7.99 14.87 -0.05
C ASN A 278 8.74 13.72 -0.72
N LYS A 279 8.47 13.50 -2.00
CA LYS A 279 8.96 12.32 -2.72
C LYS A 279 10.33 12.52 -3.39
N THR A 280 10.99 13.64 -3.16
CA THR A 280 12.28 13.97 -3.81
C THR A 280 13.37 12.95 -3.50
N ASN A 281 13.57 12.63 -2.21
CA ASN A 281 14.70 11.82 -1.78
C ASN A 281 14.63 10.39 -2.29
N ASN A 282 13.45 9.78 -2.24
CA ASN A 282 13.17 8.46 -2.81
C ASN A 282 13.26 8.49 -4.34
N LEU A 283 12.66 9.47 -5.03
CA LEU A 283 12.79 9.56 -6.50
C LEU A 283 14.25 9.73 -6.95
N GLN A 284 15.05 10.53 -6.23
CA GLN A 284 16.48 10.68 -6.53
C GLN A 284 17.27 9.40 -6.26
N PHE A 285 16.94 8.66 -5.19
CA PHE A 285 17.56 7.36 -4.92
C PHE A 285 17.21 6.33 -6.01
N ALA A 286 15.93 6.26 -6.41
CA ALA A 286 15.46 5.37 -7.46
C ALA A 286 16.20 5.63 -8.78
N PHE A 287 16.20 6.89 -9.22
CA PHE A 287 16.85 7.32 -10.46
C PHE A 287 18.37 7.16 -10.44
N PHE A 288 19.02 7.40 -9.30
CA PHE A 288 20.46 7.20 -9.13
C PHE A 288 20.83 5.71 -9.27
N ASN A 289 19.99 4.80 -8.77
CA ASN A 289 20.25 3.36 -8.80
C ASN A 289 19.63 2.65 -10.03
N GLY A 290 18.83 3.33 -10.86
CA GLY A 290 18.15 2.69 -11.99
C GLY A 290 17.13 1.64 -11.55
N ILE A 291 16.44 1.93 -10.44
CA ILE A 291 15.42 1.07 -9.82
C ILE A 291 14.07 1.79 -9.83
N GLY A 292 12.99 1.09 -9.52
CA GLY A 292 11.63 1.62 -9.52
C GLY A 292 11.20 2.26 -8.20
N TRP A 293 10.04 2.90 -8.26
CA TRP A 293 9.38 3.55 -7.14
C TRP A 293 7.95 3.02 -7.00
N GLU A 294 7.62 2.60 -5.79
CA GLU A 294 6.27 2.24 -5.40
C GLU A 294 5.52 3.48 -4.90
N SER A 295 4.59 3.97 -5.70
CA SER A 295 3.75 5.09 -5.29
C SER A 295 2.60 4.60 -4.43
N TRP A 296 2.49 5.11 -3.20
CA TRP A 296 1.40 4.74 -2.29
C TRP A 296 0.67 6.00 -1.81
N GLU A 297 -0.48 6.28 -2.42
CA GLU A 297 -1.28 7.49 -2.16
C GLU A 297 -2.44 7.21 -1.21
N ASN A 298 -3.19 6.13 -1.43
CA ASN A 298 -4.23 5.68 -0.51
C ASN A 298 -3.64 4.67 0.48
N ILE A 299 -3.22 5.15 1.65
CA ILE A 299 -2.59 4.33 2.69
C ILE A 299 -3.68 3.89 3.66
N TRP A 300 -4.37 2.79 3.33
CA TRP A 300 -5.44 2.21 4.15
C TRP A 300 -6.56 3.20 4.47
N GLY A 301 -6.99 3.98 3.47
CA GLY A 301 -8.02 5.00 3.62
C GLY A 301 -7.49 6.36 4.12
N ILE A 302 -6.17 6.51 4.24
CA ILE A 302 -5.49 7.78 4.55
C ILE A 302 -4.87 8.30 3.24
N TRP A 303 -5.32 9.46 2.79
CA TRP A 303 -4.81 10.05 1.55
C TRP A 303 -3.49 10.79 1.78
N ASN A 304 -2.41 10.26 1.21
CA ASN A 304 -1.08 10.87 1.09
C ASN A 304 -0.75 11.13 -0.37
N GLY A 305 -1.57 11.96 -1.03
CA GLY A 305 -1.46 12.23 -2.46
C GLY A 305 -0.13 12.84 -2.90
N ILE A 306 0.29 12.50 -4.12
CA ILE A 306 1.48 13.05 -4.76
C ILE A 306 1.21 14.50 -5.15
N THR A 307 2.05 15.41 -4.66
CA THR A 307 1.94 16.86 -4.95
C THR A 307 2.19 17.16 -6.43
N PRO A 308 1.69 18.28 -6.98
CA PRO A 308 1.97 18.68 -8.36
C PRO A 308 3.48 18.72 -8.70
N ARG A 309 4.31 19.16 -7.75
CA ARG A 309 5.77 19.18 -7.92
C ARG A 309 6.36 17.78 -8.00
N ASP A 310 5.98 16.89 -7.09
CA ASP A 310 6.49 15.51 -7.08
C ASP A 310 5.95 14.70 -8.26
N GLY A 311 4.72 14.98 -8.71
CA GLY A 311 4.14 14.37 -9.90
C GLY A 311 4.87 14.77 -11.17
N GLU A 312 5.26 16.04 -11.31
CA GLU A 312 6.08 16.49 -12.42
C GLU A 312 7.51 15.89 -12.37
N ALA A 313 8.12 15.82 -11.18
CA ALA A 313 9.41 15.15 -11.02
C ALA A 313 9.34 13.68 -11.43
N THR A 314 8.32 12.95 -10.96
CA THR A 314 8.05 11.55 -11.32
C THR A 314 7.89 11.40 -12.83
N ARG A 315 7.09 12.26 -13.48
CA ARG A 315 6.90 12.24 -14.94
C ARG A 315 8.21 12.35 -15.70
N ARG A 316 9.08 13.27 -15.29
CA ARG A 316 10.39 13.51 -15.92
C ARG A 316 11.31 12.30 -15.73
N VAL A 317 11.40 11.79 -14.50
CA VAL A 317 12.22 10.62 -14.16
C VAL A 317 11.75 9.37 -14.92
N ALA A 318 10.47 9.04 -14.85
CA ALA A 318 9.89 7.88 -15.53
C ALA A 318 10.04 7.97 -17.06
N SER A 319 9.93 9.17 -17.63
CA SER A 319 10.15 9.39 -19.08
C SER A 319 11.59 9.06 -19.49
N LEU A 320 12.57 9.47 -18.67
CA LEU A 320 13.97 9.13 -18.89
C LEU A 320 14.19 7.62 -18.73
N GLU A 321 13.81 7.04 -17.59
CA GLU A 321 14.05 5.64 -17.25
C GLU A 321 13.50 4.67 -18.32
N ARG A 322 12.25 4.87 -18.76
CA ARG A 322 11.65 4.08 -19.85
C ARG A 322 12.42 4.21 -21.16
N ALA A 323 12.96 5.40 -21.44
CA ALA A 323 13.72 5.61 -22.65
C ALA A 323 15.11 4.96 -22.61
N ILE A 324 15.74 4.92 -21.44
CA ILE A 324 17.09 4.37 -21.22
C ILE A 324 17.10 2.99 -20.54
N ALA A 325 15.98 2.29 -20.45
CA ALA A 325 15.84 1.04 -19.68
C ALA A 325 16.91 -0.02 -20.02
N GLU A 326 17.33 -0.12 -21.29
CA GLU A 326 18.40 -1.04 -21.72
C GLU A 326 19.76 -0.75 -21.05
N TYR A 327 20.03 0.51 -20.69
CA TYR A 327 21.25 0.94 -20.01
C TYR A 327 21.19 0.66 -18.51
N LEU A 328 20.00 0.79 -17.91
CA LEU A 328 19.79 0.61 -16.47
C LEU A 328 19.93 -0.85 -16.01
N VAL A 329 20.10 -1.79 -16.94
CA VAL A 329 20.42 -3.19 -16.65
C VAL A 329 21.86 -3.56 -17.03
N SER A 330 22.72 -2.57 -17.27
CA SER A 330 24.12 -2.80 -17.61
C SER A 330 24.87 -3.54 -16.50
N ARG A 331 25.61 -4.57 -16.90
CA ARG A 331 26.51 -5.31 -16.00
C ARG A 331 27.75 -4.51 -15.59
N ASP A 332 28.05 -3.47 -16.36
CA ASP A 332 29.18 -2.56 -16.19
C ASP A 332 28.74 -1.26 -15.49
N TRP A 333 27.60 -1.27 -14.78
CA TRP A 333 27.16 -0.13 -13.97
C TRP A 333 28.26 0.30 -12.99
N GLU A 334 28.55 1.59 -12.98
CA GLU A 334 29.51 2.23 -12.08
C GLU A 334 28.78 3.33 -11.27
N PRO A 335 28.31 3.03 -10.05
CA PRO A 335 27.79 4.04 -9.15
C PRO A 335 28.89 4.99 -8.67
N MET A 336 28.48 6.17 -8.18
CA MET A 336 29.39 7.20 -7.65
C MET A 336 30.43 7.67 -8.67
N TYR A 337 30.03 7.84 -9.93
CA TYR A 337 30.89 8.43 -10.94
C TYR A 337 31.39 9.82 -10.48
N PRO A 338 32.69 10.14 -10.60
CA PRO A 338 33.25 11.37 -10.03
C PRO A 338 32.64 12.64 -10.64
N MET A 339 32.12 13.50 -9.77
CA MET A 339 31.59 14.82 -10.14
C MET A 339 32.51 15.93 -9.61
N LEU A 340 32.57 17.05 -10.34
CA LEU A 340 33.38 18.23 -10.00
C LEU A 340 32.72 19.11 -8.92
N ARG A 341 31.41 18.94 -8.70
CA ARG A 341 30.62 19.72 -7.75
C ARG A 341 30.21 18.86 -6.55
N TYR A 342 30.41 19.40 -5.35
CA TYR A 342 29.93 18.78 -4.11
C TYR A 342 28.39 18.69 -4.12
N GLY A 343 27.84 17.61 -3.57
CA GLY A 343 26.40 17.39 -3.51
C GLY A 343 25.74 17.00 -4.84
N VAL A 344 26.52 16.85 -5.92
CA VAL A 344 26.05 16.29 -7.19
C VAL A 344 26.61 14.88 -7.33
N PHE A 345 25.74 13.91 -7.57
CA PHE A 345 26.11 12.49 -7.63
C PHE A 345 25.62 11.88 -8.94
N ALA A 346 26.42 10.99 -9.52
CA ALA A 346 26.10 10.34 -10.78
C ALA A 346 26.33 8.82 -10.75
N SER A 347 25.53 8.09 -11.52
CA SER A 347 25.74 6.70 -11.87
C SER A 347 26.03 6.60 -13.36
N ARG A 348 27.05 5.82 -13.74
CA ARG A 348 27.44 5.60 -15.14
C ARG A 348 26.98 4.23 -15.61
N TRP A 349 26.33 4.18 -16.77
CA TRP A 349 25.67 3.02 -17.37
C TRP A 349 26.21 2.75 -18.79
N PRO A 350 27.32 2.02 -18.93
CA PRO A 350 27.91 1.68 -20.23
C PRO A 350 27.10 0.60 -20.95
N LEU A 351 26.92 0.72 -22.27
CA LEU A 351 26.31 -0.32 -23.09
C LEU A 351 26.78 -0.22 -24.55
N ASN A 352 27.45 -1.27 -25.05
CA ASN A 352 27.85 -1.41 -26.45
C ASN A 352 28.58 -0.17 -27.01
N GLY A 353 29.54 0.38 -26.26
CA GLY A 353 30.31 1.57 -26.65
C GLY A 353 29.58 2.91 -26.52
N ARG A 354 28.31 2.90 -26.12
CA ARG A 354 27.52 4.07 -25.71
C ARG A 354 27.50 4.13 -24.18
N THR A 355 27.15 5.28 -23.61
CA THR A 355 27.05 5.41 -22.15
C THR A 355 25.97 6.40 -21.76
N VAL A 356 25.20 6.07 -20.72
CA VAL A 356 24.30 7.01 -20.06
C VAL A 356 24.82 7.32 -18.66
N TRP A 357 24.67 8.56 -18.20
CA TRP A 357 24.82 8.91 -16.80
C TRP A 357 23.47 9.37 -16.26
N THR A 358 23.05 8.85 -15.10
CA THR A 358 21.95 9.43 -14.32
C THR A 358 22.55 10.27 -13.21
N ILE A 359 22.03 11.47 -12.98
CA ILE A 359 22.64 12.50 -12.13
C ILE A 359 21.58 13.11 -11.22
N VAL A 360 21.92 13.34 -9.95
CA VAL A 360 21.06 13.99 -8.97
C VAL A 360 21.80 15.14 -8.29
N ASN A 361 21.11 16.28 -8.13
CA ASN A 361 21.60 17.39 -7.32
C ASN A 361 20.94 17.31 -5.94
N ARG A 362 21.73 17.00 -4.90
CA ARG A 362 21.25 16.91 -3.50
C ARG A 362 21.38 18.24 -2.74
N ASN A 363 21.90 19.28 -3.39
CA ASN A 363 22.03 20.60 -2.77
C ASN A 363 20.69 21.33 -2.69
N GLU A 364 20.59 22.22 -1.70
CA GLU A 364 19.49 23.17 -1.53
C GLU A 364 19.67 24.45 -2.39
N TYR A 365 20.39 24.34 -3.52
CA TYR A 365 20.60 25.41 -4.49
C TYR A 365 20.89 24.84 -5.89
N ASP A 366 20.66 25.68 -6.90
CA ASP A 366 20.98 25.38 -8.30
C ASP A 366 22.49 25.30 -8.50
N VAL A 367 22.95 24.37 -9.33
CA VAL A 367 24.37 24.24 -9.72
C VAL A 367 24.54 24.56 -11.20
N ASP A 368 25.65 25.22 -11.55
CA ASP A 368 25.97 25.60 -12.94
C ASP A 368 27.47 25.51 -13.26
N GLY A 369 27.79 25.52 -14.55
CA GLY A 369 29.14 25.43 -15.08
C GLY A 369 29.67 24.00 -15.18
N PRO A 370 31.00 23.77 -15.05
CA PRO A 370 31.59 22.44 -15.15
C PRO A 370 31.07 21.48 -14.09
N GLN A 371 30.54 20.32 -14.52
CA GLN A 371 29.94 19.31 -13.64
C GLN A 371 30.72 18.00 -13.61
N MET A 372 31.20 17.50 -14.75
CA MET A 372 31.85 16.20 -14.83
C MET A 372 33.01 16.17 -15.82
N GLU A 373 34.01 15.36 -15.51
CA GLU A 373 35.09 15.01 -16.43
C GLU A 373 34.66 13.83 -17.29
N VAL A 374 34.98 13.88 -18.59
CA VAL A 374 34.69 12.82 -19.55
C VAL A 374 35.95 12.42 -20.33
N PRO A 375 36.06 11.15 -20.78
CA PRO A 375 37.19 10.72 -21.59
C PRO A 375 37.34 11.56 -22.87
N ALA A 376 38.59 11.89 -23.22
CA ALA A 376 38.92 12.54 -24.49
C ALA A 376 38.88 11.53 -25.65
N THR A 377 37.68 11.09 -26.02
CA THR A 377 37.45 10.13 -27.11
C THR A 377 37.10 10.88 -28.40
N ALA A 378 37.90 10.70 -29.45
CA ALA A 378 37.66 11.33 -30.74
C ALA A 378 36.31 10.91 -31.34
N GLY A 379 35.53 11.88 -31.80
CA GLY A 379 34.21 11.64 -32.41
C GLY A 379 33.07 11.33 -31.42
N MET A 380 33.34 11.30 -30.10
CA MET A 380 32.29 11.13 -29.09
C MET A 380 31.47 12.42 -28.95
N ARG A 381 30.15 12.28 -28.96
CA ARG A 381 29.18 13.36 -28.76
C ARG A 381 28.41 13.12 -27.48
N TYR A 382 28.00 14.22 -26.83
CA TYR A 382 27.36 14.19 -25.53
C TYR A 382 26.06 14.97 -25.57
N PHE A 383 24.98 14.38 -25.07
CA PHE A 383 23.64 14.96 -25.10
C PHE A 383 23.09 15.03 -23.68
N ASP A 384 22.62 16.21 -23.26
CA ASP A 384 21.81 16.36 -22.07
C ASP A 384 20.38 15.89 -22.38
N LEU A 385 20.04 14.71 -21.89
CA LEU A 385 18.73 14.12 -22.06
C LEU A 385 17.66 14.83 -21.21
N TYR A 386 18.03 15.50 -20.11
CA TYR A 386 17.10 16.21 -19.23
C TYR A 386 16.78 17.61 -19.78
N GLY A 387 17.81 18.36 -20.21
CA GLY A 387 17.66 19.65 -20.88
C GLY A 387 17.27 19.56 -22.37
N GLY A 388 17.49 18.41 -23.00
CA GLY A 388 17.19 18.16 -24.41
C GLY A 388 18.08 18.92 -25.38
N THR A 389 19.39 19.00 -25.08
CA THR A 389 20.39 19.73 -25.88
C THR A 389 21.66 18.90 -26.08
N GLU A 390 22.42 19.21 -27.13
CA GLU A 390 23.77 18.66 -27.29
C GLU A 390 24.77 19.51 -26.52
N LEU A 391 25.67 18.86 -25.77
CA LEU A 391 26.71 19.48 -24.97
C LEU A 391 28.04 19.47 -25.73
N GLN A 392 28.78 20.58 -25.59
CA GLN A 392 30.12 20.70 -26.14
C GLN A 392 31.16 20.37 -25.07
N VAL A 393 32.14 19.53 -25.43
CA VAL A 393 33.27 19.20 -24.55
C VAL A 393 34.19 20.41 -24.46
N GLN A 394 34.43 20.89 -23.24
CA GLN A 394 35.34 22.00 -22.96
C GLN A 394 36.65 21.47 -22.39
N LYS A 395 37.73 22.23 -22.55
CA LYS A 395 39.00 21.96 -21.88
C LYS A 395 39.12 22.86 -20.66
N ASP A 396 39.27 22.26 -19.49
CA ASP A 396 39.52 23.02 -18.26
C ASP A 396 40.97 23.58 -18.25
N PRO A 397 41.33 24.46 -17.30
CA PRO A 397 42.69 25.02 -17.22
C PRO A 397 43.81 23.98 -17.04
N THR A 398 43.47 22.74 -16.66
CA THR A 398 44.42 21.63 -16.50
C THR A 398 44.48 20.72 -17.75
N GLY A 399 43.71 21.03 -18.80
CA GLY A 399 43.65 20.27 -20.05
C GLY A 399 42.68 19.08 -20.03
N ARG A 400 41.90 18.91 -18.95
CA ARG A 400 40.91 17.84 -18.81
C ARG A 400 39.66 18.17 -19.64
N SER A 401 39.04 17.13 -20.20
CA SER A 401 37.82 17.26 -20.99
C SER A 401 36.61 17.28 -20.05
N VAL A 402 35.86 18.37 -20.03
CA VAL A 402 34.75 18.58 -19.09
C VAL A 402 33.45 18.89 -19.82
N LEU A 403 32.34 18.44 -19.22
CA LEU A 403 30.99 18.84 -19.60
C LEU A 403 30.47 19.87 -18.61
N SER A 404 29.87 20.93 -19.16
CA SER A 404 29.25 22.01 -18.40
C SER A 404 27.75 22.04 -18.67
N PHE A 405 26.96 22.03 -17.61
CA PHE A 405 25.49 22.10 -17.66
C PHE A 405 24.94 22.55 -16.30
N SER A 406 23.71 23.04 -16.31
CA SER A 406 23.01 23.51 -15.11
C SER A 406 22.10 22.41 -14.56
N MET A 407 21.91 22.36 -13.24
CA MET A 407 20.90 21.52 -12.60
C MET A 407 20.17 22.31 -11.53
N GLU A 408 18.85 22.14 -11.50
CA GLU A 408 17.98 22.73 -10.49
C GLU A 408 18.30 22.19 -9.08
N ILE A 409 18.00 22.98 -8.06
CA ILE A 409 17.88 22.57 -6.66
C ILE A 409 17.06 21.28 -6.55
N ASN A 410 17.56 20.28 -5.80
CA ASN A 410 16.89 18.99 -5.67
C ASN A 410 16.48 18.35 -7.02
N GLY A 411 17.26 18.66 -8.06
CA GLY A 411 16.96 18.32 -9.45
C GLY A 411 17.58 17.00 -9.91
N PHE A 412 17.32 16.71 -11.18
CA PHE A 412 17.73 15.51 -11.89
C PHE A 412 18.47 15.90 -13.17
N GLY A 413 19.32 15.01 -13.67
CA GLY A 413 20.04 15.18 -14.94
C GLY A 413 20.35 13.84 -15.57
N ALA A 414 20.49 13.81 -16.90
CA ALA A 414 20.92 12.61 -17.60
C ALA A 414 21.76 12.97 -18.81
N ILE A 415 22.95 12.35 -18.96
CA ILE A 415 23.85 12.58 -20.09
C ILE A 415 23.94 11.31 -20.93
N PHE A 416 23.86 11.42 -22.24
CA PHE A 416 24.06 10.32 -23.18
C PHE A 416 25.29 10.58 -24.05
N ALA A 417 26.21 9.62 -24.10
CA ALA A 417 27.38 9.63 -24.97
C ALA A 417 27.27 8.57 -26.07
N THR A 418 27.51 8.99 -27.30
CA THR A 418 27.55 8.12 -28.48
C THR A 418 28.49 8.68 -29.55
N ASN A 419 28.99 7.81 -30.43
CA ASN A 419 29.80 8.17 -31.59
C ASN A 419 28.97 8.38 -32.88
N SER A 420 27.64 8.28 -32.79
CA SER A 420 26.69 8.44 -33.89
C SER A 420 25.65 9.51 -33.57
N GLU A 421 24.79 9.84 -34.52
CA GLU A 421 23.54 10.53 -34.19
C GLU A 421 22.71 9.70 -33.20
N PRO A 422 22.01 10.32 -32.25
CA PRO A 422 21.02 9.64 -31.43
C PRO A 422 19.91 9.06 -32.32
N ASP A 423 19.41 7.89 -31.95
CA ASP A 423 18.29 7.27 -32.66
C ASP A 423 16.97 8.07 -32.47
N PRO A 424 15.91 7.79 -33.26
CA PRO A 424 14.65 8.51 -33.14
C PRO A 424 14.00 8.45 -31.74
N LYS A 425 14.23 7.38 -30.97
CA LYS A 425 13.70 7.23 -29.60
C LYS A 425 14.35 8.27 -28.67
N ILE A 426 15.68 8.39 -28.71
CA ILE A 426 16.43 9.37 -27.92
C ILE A 426 16.15 10.80 -28.40
N GLN A 427 16.05 11.05 -29.71
CA GLN A 427 15.70 12.37 -30.23
C GLN A 427 14.30 12.82 -29.75
N LYS A 428 13.32 11.92 -29.78
CA LYS A 428 11.98 12.19 -29.26
C LYS A 428 12.02 12.48 -27.75
N LEU A 429 12.75 11.68 -26.98
CA LEU A 429 12.94 11.91 -25.54
C LEU A 429 13.50 13.31 -25.27
N MET A 430 14.57 13.71 -25.95
CA MET A 430 15.17 15.04 -25.79
C MET A 430 14.17 16.16 -26.09
N SER A 431 13.37 16.01 -27.15
CA SER A 431 12.32 16.99 -27.48
C SER A 431 11.23 17.06 -26.41
N ASP A 432 10.81 15.92 -25.87
CA ASP A 432 9.79 15.86 -24.83
C ASP A 432 10.32 16.43 -23.50
N MET A 433 11.54 16.06 -23.12
CA MET A 433 12.20 16.54 -21.92
C MET A 433 12.44 18.05 -21.96
N LYS A 434 12.92 18.59 -23.08
CA LYS A 434 13.04 20.05 -23.28
C LYS A 434 11.73 20.80 -23.06
N ARG A 435 10.60 20.20 -23.45
CA ARG A 435 9.27 20.78 -23.22
C ARG A 435 8.87 20.70 -21.74
N LEU A 436 9.11 19.56 -21.09
CA LEU A 436 8.79 19.35 -19.68
C LEU A 436 9.64 20.26 -18.76
N THR A 437 10.93 20.39 -19.04
CA THR A 437 11.89 21.15 -18.22
C THR A 437 11.92 22.64 -18.51
N ALA A 438 11.15 23.12 -19.51
CA ALA A 438 10.97 24.55 -19.75
C ALA A 438 10.38 25.30 -18.54
N LYS A 439 9.64 24.59 -17.68
CA LYS A 439 9.16 25.09 -16.39
C LYS A 439 9.96 24.43 -15.26
N PRO A 440 10.62 25.19 -14.35
CA PRO A 440 11.41 24.60 -13.28
C PRO A 440 10.53 23.93 -12.22
N LEU A 441 11.02 22.85 -11.59
CA LEU A 441 10.29 22.08 -10.58
C LEU A 441 9.84 22.94 -9.39
N VAL A 442 10.67 23.91 -8.98
CA VAL A 442 10.36 24.82 -7.87
C VAL A 442 9.11 25.69 -8.10
N SER A 443 8.65 25.82 -9.36
CA SER A 443 7.45 26.58 -9.71
C SER A 443 6.16 25.76 -9.68
N PHE A 444 6.24 24.47 -9.35
CA PHE A 444 5.07 23.63 -9.08
C PHE A 444 4.81 23.60 -7.57
N SER A 445 3.53 23.51 -7.20
CA SER A 445 3.16 23.47 -5.79
C SER A 445 3.66 22.20 -5.12
N ASN A 446 4.23 22.35 -3.92
CA ASN A 446 4.54 21.28 -2.98
C ASN A 446 3.55 21.26 -1.80
N GLU A 447 2.47 22.04 -1.89
CA GLU A 447 1.41 22.07 -0.88
C GLU A 447 0.64 20.76 -0.88
N ARG A 448 0.11 20.42 0.29
CA ARG A 448 -0.63 19.19 0.53
C ARG A 448 -2.07 19.50 0.81
N GLU A 449 -2.93 18.65 0.30
CA GLU A 449 -4.35 18.71 0.55
C GLU A 449 -4.75 17.51 1.40
N VAL A 450 -5.26 17.78 2.60
CA VAL A 450 -5.98 16.78 3.38
C VAL A 450 -7.39 16.71 2.80
N LEU A 451 -7.78 15.53 2.31
CA LEU A 451 -9.09 15.40 1.68
C LEU A 451 -10.21 15.73 2.66
N LYS A 452 -11.19 16.47 2.14
CA LYS A 452 -12.41 16.79 2.86
C LYS A 452 -13.31 15.54 2.87
N GLN A 453 -13.47 14.91 4.02
CA GLN A 453 -14.45 13.84 4.22
C GLN A 453 -15.83 14.40 4.55
N GLU A 454 -16.90 13.73 4.13
CA GLU A 454 -18.28 14.10 4.42
C GLU A 454 -19.02 12.90 5.00
N ILE A 455 -19.83 13.15 6.03
CA ILE A 455 -20.72 12.16 6.61
C ILE A 455 -21.94 12.00 5.70
N VAL A 456 -22.33 10.76 5.39
CA VAL A 456 -23.54 10.47 4.64
C VAL A 456 -24.73 10.66 5.58
N PRO A 457 -25.70 11.54 5.26
CA PRO A 457 -26.81 11.83 6.17
C PRO A 457 -27.65 10.59 6.50
N ILE A 458 -28.02 10.46 7.77
CA ILE A 458 -29.05 9.54 8.23
C ILE A 458 -30.34 10.36 8.43
N PRO A 459 -31.36 10.23 7.57
CA PRO A 459 -32.58 11.04 7.68
C PRO A 459 -33.36 10.71 8.96
N ALA A 460 -33.94 11.74 9.58
CA ALA A 460 -34.85 11.56 10.70
C ALA A 460 -36.12 10.80 10.26
N THR A 461 -36.60 9.95 11.15
CA THR A 461 -37.84 9.19 11.05
C THR A 461 -39.05 10.02 11.50
N SER A 462 -40.25 9.51 11.25
CA SER A 462 -41.47 10.08 11.83
C SER A 462 -41.49 9.91 13.36
N LEU A 463 -41.79 10.98 14.10
CA LEU A 463 -41.78 10.97 15.57
C LEU A 463 -42.84 10.00 16.15
N GLY A 464 -42.37 8.96 16.82
CA GLY A 464 -43.20 8.01 17.56
C GLY A 464 -43.65 8.59 18.90
N SER A 465 -44.94 8.46 19.24
CA SER A 465 -45.49 8.84 20.56
C SER A 465 -45.49 7.69 21.57
N THR A 466 -45.26 6.46 21.13
CA THR A 466 -45.22 5.24 21.95
C THR A 466 -44.10 4.35 21.46
N ALA A 467 -43.43 3.63 22.37
CA ALA A 467 -42.37 2.70 22.01
C ALA A 467 -42.86 1.64 21.02
N PRO A 468 -42.22 1.47 19.86
CA PRO A 468 -42.45 0.33 18.99
C PRO A 468 -42.16 -0.98 19.72
N SER A 469 -42.81 -2.07 19.29
CA SER A 469 -42.55 -3.40 19.85
C SER A 469 -41.07 -3.76 19.72
N GLY A 470 -40.45 -4.20 20.82
CA GLY A 470 -39.03 -4.57 20.86
C GLY A 470 -38.04 -3.43 21.03
N MET A 471 -38.49 -2.17 21.11
CA MET A 471 -37.63 -1.01 21.31
C MET A 471 -37.68 -0.45 22.75
N ILE A 472 -36.58 0.19 23.15
CA ILE A 472 -36.38 0.82 24.45
C ILE A 472 -36.29 2.33 24.25
N LEU A 473 -36.97 3.10 25.11
CA LEU A 473 -36.83 4.56 25.15
C LEU A 473 -35.47 4.92 25.77
N ILE A 474 -34.69 5.69 25.03
CA ILE A 474 -33.49 6.36 25.51
C ILE A 474 -33.89 7.82 25.79
N PRO A 475 -33.78 8.29 27.04
CA PRO A 475 -34.22 9.63 27.41
C PRO A 475 -33.29 10.70 26.83
N GLU A 476 -33.80 11.90 26.61
CA GLU A 476 -32.96 13.04 26.27
C GLU A 476 -31.92 13.34 27.36
N ALA A 477 -30.71 13.74 26.95
CA ALA A 477 -29.65 14.15 27.86
C ALA A 477 -28.58 14.98 27.17
N ASP A 478 -27.86 15.76 27.98
CA ASP A 478 -26.55 16.26 27.60
C ASP A 478 -25.53 15.12 27.71
N PHE A 479 -24.79 14.90 26.63
CA PHE A 479 -23.85 13.79 26.49
C PHE A 479 -22.51 14.29 25.96
N LEU A 480 -21.42 13.74 26.49
CA LEU A 480 -20.08 14.00 26.01
C LEU A 480 -19.64 12.84 25.12
N PHE A 481 -19.82 13.01 23.80
CA PHE A 481 -19.39 12.04 22.82
C PHE A 481 -17.87 11.96 22.81
N LYS A 482 -17.31 10.76 23.02
CA LYS A 482 -15.85 10.49 22.99
C LYS A 482 -15.57 9.18 22.29
N VAL A 483 -14.84 9.22 21.19
CA VAL A 483 -14.46 8.01 20.46
C VAL A 483 -13.07 8.14 19.85
N GLY A 484 -12.38 7.04 19.65
CA GLY A 484 -11.30 6.99 18.68
C GLY A 484 -11.22 5.72 17.84
N GLY A 485 -10.63 5.90 16.66
CA GLY A 485 -10.24 4.87 15.70
C GLY A 485 -9.31 3.82 16.29
N ILE A 486 -9.61 2.55 16.03
CA ILE A 486 -8.75 1.42 16.40
C ILE A 486 -7.81 0.97 15.28
N GLU A 487 -7.72 1.73 14.17
CA GLU A 487 -6.86 1.35 13.05
C GLU A 487 -5.41 1.22 13.50
N ILE A 488 -4.77 0.16 13.02
CA ILE A 488 -3.42 -0.23 13.43
C ILE A 488 -2.39 0.82 12.95
N GLU A 489 -2.68 1.49 11.85
CA GLU A 489 -1.75 2.33 11.10
C GLU A 489 -2.21 3.80 11.01
N GLY A 490 -1.30 4.70 10.63
CA GLY A 490 -1.56 6.14 10.47
C GLY A 490 -1.04 7.03 11.59
N SER A 491 -0.59 6.46 12.72
CA SER A 491 -0.20 7.22 13.92
C SER A 491 -1.29 8.21 14.36
N ASN A 492 -0.95 9.33 15.01
CA ASN A 492 -1.91 10.34 15.49
C ASN A 492 -1.90 11.62 14.63
N ASP A 493 -1.52 11.50 13.36
CA ASP A 493 -1.43 12.62 12.44
C ASP A 493 -2.82 13.11 11.97
N ILE A 494 -2.87 14.35 11.50
CA ILE A 494 -4.04 14.89 10.79
C ILE A 494 -4.24 14.13 9.47
N GLY A 495 -5.48 13.79 9.15
CA GLY A 495 -5.87 13.03 7.95
C GLY A 495 -6.11 11.54 8.21
N VAL A 496 -5.88 11.08 9.45
CA VAL A 496 -6.15 9.71 9.90
C VAL A 496 -7.62 9.57 10.29
N ASP A 497 -8.20 8.38 10.08
CA ASP A 497 -9.56 8.01 10.47
C ASP A 497 -10.65 8.87 9.77
N VAL A 498 -11.60 9.44 10.51
CA VAL A 498 -12.76 10.18 9.96
C VAL A 498 -12.78 11.63 10.41
N ARG A 499 -13.64 12.44 9.77
CA ARG A 499 -13.92 13.83 10.19
C ARG A 499 -15.41 14.05 10.43
N TYR A 500 -15.77 14.36 11.67
CA TYR A 500 -17.15 14.76 11.99
C TYR A 500 -17.48 16.18 11.52
N PRO A 501 -18.76 16.53 11.36
CA PRO A 501 -19.17 17.86 10.87
C PRO A 501 -18.67 19.05 11.68
N TRP A 502 -18.38 18.85 12.98
CA TRP A 502 -17.87 19.89 13.89
C TRP A 502 -16.35 20.02 13.88
N GLU A 503 -15.64 19.24 13.07
CA GLU A 503 -14.18 19.17 13.05
C GLU A 503 -13.61 19.81 11.77
N VAL A 504 -12.37 20.30 11.86
CA VAL A 504 -11.70 20.97 10.73
C VAL A 504 -10.98 19.98 9.80
N ALA A 505 -10.56 18.82 10.31
CA ALA A 505 -9.83 17.82 9.55
C ALA A 505 -10.02 16.42 10.17
N PRO A 506 -9.83 15.33 9.40
CA PRO A 506 -9.88 13.98 9.94
C PRO A 506 -8.82 13.77 11.02
N SER A 507 -9.18 13.06 12.08
CA SER A 507 -8.25 12.69 13.15
C SER A 507 -8.73 11.44 13.86
N ARG A 508 -7.82 10.70 14.52
CA ARG A 508 -8.15 9.46 15.24
C ARG A 508 -9.00 9.63 16.50
N PHE A 509 -9.03 10.81 17.12
CA PHE A 509 -9.68 11.00 18.42
C PHE A 509 -10.68 12.15 18.37
N HIS A 510 -11.89 11.88 18.85
CA HIS A 510 -13.03 12.76 18.73
C HIS A 510 -13.65 13.03 20.09
N GLU A 511 -13.95 14.30 20.36
CA GLU A 511 -14.65 14.72 21.57
C GLU A 511 -15.61 15.87 21.25
N HIS A 512 -16.90 15.69 21.58
CA HIS A 512 -17.90 16.73 21.35
C HIS A 512 -19.02 16.70 22.40
N PRO A 513 -19.24 17.78 23.19
CA PRO A 513 -20.43 17.91 23.99
C PRO A 513 -21.64 18.16 23.10
N MET A 514 -22.69 17.36 23.25
CA MET A 514 -23.90 17.47 22.46
C MET A 514 -25.15 17.16 23.27
N HIS A 515 -26.28 17.69 22.82
CA HIS A 515 -27.59 17.39 23.37
C HIS A 515 -28.26 16.30 22.53
N ILE A 516 -28.46 15.12 23.10
CA ILE A 516 -29.12 13.99 22.45
C ILE A 516 -30.60 14.05 22.79
N LYS A 517 -31.46 14.12 21.77
CA LYS A 517 -32.91 14.05 21.93
C LYS A 517 -33.35 12.63 22.29
N SER A 518 -34.54 12.50 22.87
CA SER A 518 -35.13 11.18 23.11
C SER A 518 -35.33 10.39 21.81
N PHE A 519 -35.04 9.10 21.84
CA PHE A 519 -35.26 8.18 20.73
C PHE A 519 -35.55 6.76 21.24
N TYR A 520 -36.13 5.93 20.37
CA TYR A 520 -36.31 4.51 20.59
C TYR A 520 -35.21 3.73 19.89
N ILE A 521 -34.59 2.76 20.57
CA ILE A 521 -33.59 1.86 19.98
C ILE A 521 -34.04 0.41 20.13
N ASP A 522 -33.77 -0.42 19.13
CA ASP A 522 -34.01 -1.86 19.26
C ASP A 522 -33.23 -2.42 20.45
N LYS A 523 -33.92 -3.20 21.29
CA LYS A 523 -33.30 -3.87 22.43
C LYS A 523 -32.18 -4.81 21.99
N TYR A 524 -32.36 -5.48 20.86
CA TYR A 524 -31.45 -6.46 20.28
C TYR A 524 -31.03 -6.03 18.87
N PRO A 525 -29.89 -6.50 18.33
CA PRO A 525 -29.62 -6.43 16.90
C PRO A 525 -30.72 -7.09 16.07
N VAL A 526 -30.89 -6.65 14.83
CA VAL A 526 -31.90 -7.24 13.92
C VAL A 526 -31.62 -8.73 13.74
N THR A 527 -32.63 -9.55 13.99
CA THR A 527 -32.52 -11.01 13.94
C THR A 527 -32.77 -11.57 12.53
N ASN A 528 -32.35 -12.82 12.29
CA ASN A 528 -32.67 -13.51 11.02
C ASN A 528 -34.19 -13.64 10.80
N ALA A 529 -34.99 -13.86 11.86
CA ALA A 529 -36.44 -13.93 11.73
C ALA A 529 -37.06 -12.60 11.30
N GLU A 530 -36.58 -11.48 11.84
CA GLU A 530 -37.05 -10.15 11.46
C GLU A 530 -36.63 -9.78 10.04
N PHE A 531 -35.38 -10.09 9.68
CA PHE A 531 -34.88 -9.86 8.32
C PHE A 531 -35.62 -10.74 7.30
N LYS A 532 -35.95 -11.99 7.64
CA LYS A 532 -36.75 -12.88 6.78
C LYS A 532 -38.14 -12.28 6.51
N ARG A 533 -38.79 -11.73 7.54
CA ARG A 533 -40.07 -11.02 7.38
C ARG A 533 -39.94 -9.81 6.45
N PHE A 534 -38.85 -9.06 6.52
CA PHE A 534 -38.56 -7.99 5.57
C PHE A 534 -38.47 -8.53 4.15
N LEU A 535 -37.66 -9.56 3.89
CA LEU A 535 -37.54 -10.16 2.56
C LEU A 535 -38.88 -10.65 2.00
N ASP A 536 -39.67 -11.32 2.84
CA ASP A 536 -40.95 -11.93 2.43
C ASP A 536 -42.02 -10.89 2.09
N THR A 537 -42.01 -9.75 2.79
CA THR A 537 -43.06 -8.71 2.65
C THR A 537 -42.66 -7.60 1.68
N ALA A 538 -41.38 -7.23 1.64
CA ALA A 538 -40.86 -6.21 0.75
C ALA A 538 -40.44 -6.77 -0.62
N HIS A 539 -40.30 -8.09 -0.74
CA HIS A 539 -39.72 -8.76 -1.92
C HIS A 539 -38.34 -8.20 -2.28
N TYR A 540 -37.55 -7.88 -1.26
CA TYR A 540 -36.24 -7.27 -1.43
C TYR A 540 -35.22 -8.29 -1.97
N HIS A 541 -34.45 -7.85 -2.96
CA HIS A 541 -33.26 -8.53 -3.44
C HIS A 541 -32.24 -7.48 -3.89
N PRO A 542 -30.98 -7.52 -3.40
CA PRO A 542 -29.98 -6.54 -3.77
C PRO A 542 -29.55 -6.70 -5.25
N LYS A 543 -29.02 -5.63 -5.86
CA LYS A 543 -28.51 -5.67 -7.24
C LYS A 543 -27.29 -6.56 -7.39
N ASP A 544 -26.41 -6.55 -6.39
CA ASP A 544 -25.27 -7.44 -6.24
C ASP A 544 -25.62 -8.43 -5.12
N ASP A 545 -25.80 -9.70 -5.46
CA ASP A 545 -26.20 -10.78 -4.54
C ASP A 545 -24.99 -11.60 -4.04
N LEU A 546 -23.78 -11.31 -4.52
CA LEU A 546 -22.58 -12.00 -4.06
C LEU A 546 -22.39 -11.75 -2.55
N ASN A 547 -22.21 -12.84 -1.81
CA ASN A 547 -22.15 -12.88 -0.33
C ASN A 547 -23.39 -12.33 0.40
N PHE A 548 -24.52 -12.04 -0.27
CA PHE A 548 -25.75 -11.66 0.42
C PHE A 548 -26.31 -12.83 1.21
N LEU A 549 -26.39 -12.68 2.54
CA LEU A 549 -26.87 -13.72 3.45
C LEU A 549 -26.17 -15.08 3.21
N LEU A 550 -24.83 -15.06 3.10
CA LEU A 550 -24.02 -16.22 2.68
C LEU A 550 -24.29 -17.52 3.47
N ASP A 551 -24.63 -17.39 4.75
CA ASP A 551 -24.96 -18.51 5.65
C ASP A 551 -26.36 -19.10 5.40
N TRP A 552 -27.23 -18.38 4.72
CA TRP A 552 -28.57 -18.84 4.37
C TRP A 552 -28.50 -19.79 3.17
N LYS A 553 -29.46 -20.71 3.09
CA LYS A 553 -29.60 -21.67 1.99
C LYS A 553 -31.03 -21.64 1.48
N ASP A 554 -31.19 -21.55 0.17
CA ASP A 554 -32.49 -21.52 -0.51
C ASP A 554 -33.48 -20.49 0.09
N GLY A 555 -32.95 -19.32 0.47
CA GLY A 555 -33.72 -18.22 1.06
C GLY A 555 -34.11 -18.41 2.53
N ALA A 556 -33.60 -19.43 3.21
CA ALA A 556 -33.84 -19.69 4.63
C ALA A 556 -32.54 -19.60 5.46
N PHE A 557 -32.63 -18.97 6.63
CA PHE A 557 -31.56 -19.02 7.62
C PHE A 557 -31.39 -20.44 8.20
N PRO A 558 -30.21 -20.79 8.73
CA PRO A 558 -30.00 -22.12 9.33
C PRO A 558 -30.98 -22.44 10.46
N SER A 559 -31.36 -23.71 10.62
CA SER A 559 -32.29 -24.14 11.66
C SER A 559 -31.81 -23.71 13.06
N GLY A 560 -32.68 -23.05 13.83
CA GLY A 560 -32.37 -22.53 15.17
C GLY A 560 -31.58 -21.20 15.18
N TRP A 561 -31.52 -20.50 14.04
CA TRP A 561 -30.90 -19.17 13.94
C TRP A 561 -31.91 -18.01 13.92
N ASP A 562 -33.19 -18.29 14.17
CA ASP A 562 -34.27 -17.31 14.16
C ASP A 562 -33.99 -16.13 15.10
N ASN A 563 -33.46 -16.40 16.30
CA ASN A 563 -33.11 -15.39 17.32
C ASN A 563 -31.63 -14.99 17.31
N ARG A 564 -30.88 -15.27 16.24
CA ARG A 564 -29.50 -14.82 16.05
C ARG A 564 -29.47 -13.56 15.19
N PRO A 565 -28.48 -12.66 15.37
CA PRO A 565 -28.36 -11.48 14.53
C PRO A 565 -28.19 -11.87 13.06
N VAL A 566 -28.81 -11.10 12.16
CA VAL A 566 -28.54 -11.22 10.73
C VAL A 566 -27.15 -10.69 10.42
N THR A 567 -26.40 -11.43 9.62
CA THR A 567 -25.04 -11.09 9.15
C THR A 567 -24.98 -11.20 7.62
N TRP A 568 -23.81 -10.94 7.02
CA TRP A 568 -23.65 -10.93 5.56
C TRP A 568 -24.61 -9.94 4.87
N VAL A 569 -24.79 -8.79 5.51
CA VAL A 569 -25.59 -7.65 5.03
C VAL A 569 -24.69 -6.41 4.96
N SER A 570 -24.79 -5.67 3.86
CA SER A 570 -24.08 -4.41 3.68
C SER A 570 -24.80 -3.26 4.38
N ILE A 571 -24.17 -2.09 4.47
CA ILE A 571 -24.83 -0.90 5.02
C ILE A 571 -26.05 -0.48 4.18
N GLU A 572 -26.04 -0.78 2.87
CA GLU A 572 -27.18 -0.54 1.96
C GLU A 572 -28.34 -1.48 2.25
N ASP A 573 -28.06 -2.77 2.50
CA ASP A 573 -29.05 -3.76 2.88
C ASP A 573 -29.70 -3.35 4.22
N ALA A 574 -28.87 -2.90 5.18
CA ALA A 574 -29.30 -2.43 6.50
C ALA A 574 -30.18 -1.17 6.43
N ARG A 575 -29.82 -0.19 5.60
CA ARG A 575 -30.65 1.01 5.35
C ARG A 575 -31.98 0.67 4.71
N THR A 576 -31.98 -0.22 3.72
CA THR A 576 -33.22 -0.63 3.05
C THR A 576 -34.17 -1.34 4.03
N TYR A 577 -33.64 -2.18 4.92
CA TYR A 577 -34.42 -2.75 6.02
C TYR A 577 -34.97 -1.67 6.96
N ALA A 578 -34.12 -0.71 7.36
CA ALA A 578 -34.51 0.36 8.28
C ALA A 578 -35.66 1.20 7.71
N ASP A 579 -35.57 1.59 6.44
CA ASP A 579 -36.60 2.34 5.73
C ASP A 579 -37.92 1.56 5.67
N TRP A 580 -37.86 0.27 5.31
CA TRP A 580 -39.04 -0.61 5.32
C TRP A 580 -39.69 -0.71 6.71
N ALA A 581 -38.87 -0.75 7.77
CA ALA A 581 -39.35 -0.81 9.14
C ALA A 581 -39.87 0.54 9.68
N GLY A 582 -39.78 1.63 8.91
CA GLY A 582 -40.12 2.99 9.37
C GLY A 582 -39.15 3.52 10.43
N LYS A 583 -37.89 3.08 10.36
CA LYS A 583 -36.80 3.33 11.30
C LYS A 583 -35.58 3.89 10.54
N ARG A 584 -34.46 4.09 11.22
CA ARG A 584 -33.16 4.45 10.63
C ARG A 584 -32.02 3.73 11.34
N LEU A 585 -30.81 3.73 10.77
CA LEU A 585 -29.62 3.34 11.51
C LEU A 585 -29.36 4.35 12.66
N PRO A 586 -28.80 3.92 13.80
CA PRO A 586 -28.38 4.85 14.83
C PRO A 586 -27.22 5.72 14.34
N HIS A 587 -27.24 6.99 14.73
CA HIS A 587 -26.00 7.75 14.72
C HIS A 587 -25.00 7.14 15.69
N GLU A 588 -23.70 7.33 15.45
CA GLU A 588 -22.67 6.74 16.31
C GLU A 588 -22.78 7.22 17.77
N TRP A 589 -23.07 8.50 17.97
CA TRP A 589 -23.26 9.09 19.30
C TRP A 589 -24.53 8.57 19.99
N GLU A 590 -25.59 8.25 19.25
CA GLU A 590 -26.80 7.62 19.80
C GLU A 590 -26.51 6.18 20.25
N TRP A 591 -25.77 5.44 19.44
CA TRP A 591 -25.31 4.10 19.79
C TRP A 591 -24.45 4.13 21.05
N GLN A 592 -23.48 5.06 21.12
CA GLN A 592 -22.61 5.20 22.28
C GLN A 592 -23.42 5.57 23.53
N TYR A 593 -24.34 6.53 23.43
CA TYR A 593 -25.15 6.93 24.57
C TYR A 593 -26.07 5.80 25.05
N ALA A 594 -26.72 5.07 24.14
CA ALA A 594 -27.55 3.91 24.50
C ALA A 594 -26.75 2.79 25.20
N ALA A 595 -25.45 2.71 24.93
CA ALA A 595 -24.54 1.76 25.57
C ALA A 595 -23.94 2.27 26.89
N GLN A 596 -23.54 3.53 26.94
CA GLN A 596 -22.76 4.13 28.02
C GLN A 596 -23.62 4.78 29.10
N GLY A 597 -24.79 5.32 28.75
CA GLY A 597 -25.46 6.33 29.57
C GLY A 597 -24.63 7.62 29.65
N ALA A 598 -24.78 8.39 30.72
CA ALA A 598 -24.10 9.67 30.90
C ALA A 598 -22.96 9.64 31.95
N ASP A 599 -22.61 8.46 32.47
CA ASP A 599 -21.62 8.31 33.56
C ASP A 599 -20.19 8.00 33.09
N GLY A 600 -19.96 7.93 31.78
CA GLY A 600 -18.65 7.74 31.18
C GLY A 600 -18.06 6.33 31.37
N ARG A 601 -18.90 5.31 31.62
CA ARG A 601 -18.44 3.93 31.76
C ARG A 601 -17.72 3.38 30.51
N ILE A 602 -16.79 2.45 30.72
CA ILE A 602 -15.96 1.87 29.64
C ILE A 602 -16.71 0.80 28.84
N TYR A 603 -17.55 0.00 29.51
CA TYR A 603 -18.37 -1.07 28.93
C TYR A 603 -19.84 -0.87 29.34
N PRO A 604 -20.83 -1.47 28.65
CA PRO A 604 -22.24 -1.29 28.99
C PRO A 604 -22.58 -1.60 30.46
N TRP A 605 -21.90 -2.61 31.02
CA TRP A 605 -22.07 -3.10 32.39
C TRP A 605 -21.16 -2.44 33.44
N GLY A 606 -20.26 -1.52 33.05
CA GLY A 606 -19.38 -0.79 33.98
C GLY A 606 -17.94 -0.64 33.49
N ASN A 607 -17.00 -0.46 34.42
CA ASN A 607 -15.61 -0.14 34.10
C ASN A 607 -14.66 -1.34 34.12
N GLN A 608 -15.11 -2.49 34.62
CA GLN A 608 -14.32 -3.72 34.66
C GLN A 608 -14.80 -4.66 33.56
N TRP A 609 -13.86 -5.26 32.84
CA TRP A 609 -14.17 -6.26 31.82
C TRP A 609 -14.81 -7.49 32.48
N ASP A 610 -15.94 -7.95 31.92
CA ASP A 610 -16.61 -9.19 32.34
C ASP A 610 -16.73 -10.12 31.12
N PRO A 611 -15.95 -11.21 31.05
CA PRO A 611 -16.01 -12.14 29.93
C PRO A 611 -17.34 -12.94 29.89
N THR A 612 -18.17 -12.90 30.94
CA THR A 612 -19.50 -13.54 30.97
C THR A 612 -20.61 -12.63 30.45
N ALA A 613 -20.29 -11.39 30.08
CA ALA A 613 -21.21 -10.41 29.52
C ALA A 613 -21.23 -10.39 27.98
N VAL A 614 -20.37 -11.19 27.33
CA VAL A 614 -20.19 -11.26 25.88
C VAL A 614 -19.99 -12.72 25.43
N PRO A 615 -20.16 -13.05 24.14
CA PRO A 615 -19.80 -14.35 23.61
C PRO A 615 -18.33 -14.71 23.85
N GLU A 616 -18.06 -16.02 24.02
CA GLU A 616 -16.68 -16.50 24.05
C GLU A 616 -16.01 -16.22 22.68
N PRO A 617 -14.82 -15.60 22.65
CA PRO A 617 -14.13 -15.33 21.39
C PRO A 617 -13.84 -16.59 20.59
N ASP A 618 -14.28 -16.63 19.34
CA ASP A 618 -13.94 -17.67 18.38
C ASP A 618 -12.57 -17.39 17.76
N LYS A 619 -11.62 -18.27 18.05
CA LYS A 619 -10.23 -18.20 17.58
C LYS A 619 -9.91 -19.23 16.52
N ASN A 620 -10.92 -19.96 16.04
CA ASN A 620 -10.75 -20.99 15.02
C ASN A 620 -10.62 -20.39 13.63
N ARG A 621 -10.04 -21.14 12.71
CA ARG A 621 -9.95 -20.78 11.28
C ARG A 621 -11.28 -20.93 10.54
N THR A 622 -12.23 -21.62 11.15
CA THR A 622 -13.62 -21.71 10.68
C THR A 622 -14.49 -21.02 11.69
N MET A 623 -15.15 -19.96 11.25
CA MET A 623 -15.98 -19.13 12.10
C MET A 623 -17.30 -19.84 12.41
N ARG A 624 -17.63 -19.95 13.70
CA ARG A 624 -18.97 -20.35 14.17
C ARG A 624 -19.99 -19.26 13.88
N GLY A 625 -21.28 -19.53 14.01
CA GLY A 625 -22.31 -18.49 13.96
C GLY A 625 -22.39 -17.66 15.24
N PRO A 626 -22.98 -16.43 15.18
CA PRO A 626 -23.19 -15.57 16.35
C PRO A 626 -24.09 -16.21 17.39
N ASP A 627 -24.00 -15.76 18.63
CA ASP A 627 -24.89 -16.22 19.71
C ASP A 627 -26.29 -15.61 19.54
N PRO A 628 -27.36 -16.25 20.10
CA PRO A 628 -28.66 -15.61 20.19
C PRO A 628 -28.58 -14.24 20.87
N VAL A 629 -29.37 -13.28 20.40
CA VAL A 629 -29.28 -11.86 20.82
C VAL A 629 -29.59 -11.64 22.31
N ASP A 630 -30.23 -12.61 22.96
CA ASP A 630 -30.58 -12.60 24.38
C ASP A 630 -29.70 -13.50 25.27
N ALA A 631 -28.65 -14.11 24.71
CA ALA A 631 -27.82 -15.08 25.42
C ALA A 631 -26.98 -14.49 26.57
N HIS A 632 -26.68 -13.18 26.52
CA HIS A 632 -25.75 -12.52 27.43
C HIS A 632 -26.41 -11.38 28.24
N PRO A 633 -27.34 -11.69 29.18
CA PRO A 633 -28.11 -10.68 29.92
C PRO A 633 -27.28 -9.75 30.80
N LYS A 634 -26.08 -10.17 31.20
CA LYS A 634 -25.12 -9.32 31.92
C LYS A 634 -24.50 -8.23 31.04
N GLY A 635 -24.59 -8.38 29.72
CA GLY A 635 -24.12 -7.42 28.73
C GLY A 635 -25.04 -6.22 28.53
N ALA A 636 -26.18 -6.16 29.23
CA ALA A 636 -27.15 -5.08 29.09
C ALA A 636 -26.56 -3.72 29.51
N SER A 637 -26.90 -2.66 28.77
CA SER A 637 -26.63 -1.29 29.19
C SER A 637 -27.52 -0.87 30.38
N ALA A 638 -27.25 0.30 30.95
CA ALA A 638 -28.10 0.88 32.02
C ALA A 638 -29.57 1.06 31.60
N PHE A 639 -29.84 1.16 30.30
CA PHE A 639 -31.19 1.27 29.75
C PHE A 639 -31.83 -0.09 29.42
N GLY A 640 -31.08 -1.18 29.53
CA GLY A 640 -31.53 -2.54 29.19
C GLY A 640 -31.32 -2.94 27.74
N VAL A 641 -30.56 -2.15 26.96
CA VAL A 641 -30.18 -2.48 25.59
C VAL A 641 -29.15 -3.59 25.63
N MET A 642 -29.40 -4.67 24.88
CA MET A 642 -28.64 -5.91 24.90
C MET A 642 -27.70 -6.00 23.71
N ASP A 643 -26.64 -6.81 23.87
CA ASP A 643 -25.76 -7.25 22.79
C ASP A 643 -25.10 -6.09 22.02
N LEU A 644 -24.66 -5.08 22.76
CA LEU A 644 -23.93 -3.93 22.22
C LEU A 644 -22.43 -4.23 22.06
N VAL A 645 -21.87 -5.18 22.79
CA VAL A 645 -20.44 -5.50 22.74
C VAL A 645 -20.24 -6.99 22.51
N GLY A 646 -19.41 -7.35 21.52
CA GLY A 646 -18.79 -8.68 21.43
C GLY A 646 -19.48 -9.75 20.60
N ASN A 647 -20.71 -9.58 20.10
CA ASN A 647 -21.35 -10.57 19.22
C ASN A 647 -21.11 -10.21 17.75
N VAL A 648 -21.82 -9.22 17.23
CA VAL A 648 -21.59 -8.71 15.88
C VAL A 648 -21.26 -7.23 15.92
N TRP A 649 -20.38 -6.81 15.01
CA TRP A 649 -20.21 -5.41 14.67
C TRP A 649 -21.53 -4.82 14.19
N GLN A 650 -21.75 -3.54 14.47
CA GLN A 650 -23.02 -2.88 14.14
C GLN A 650 -22.77 -1.63 13.31
N TRP A 651 -23.40 -1.58 12.14
CA TRP A 651 -23.38 -0.42 11.24
C TRP A 651 -23.95 0.84 11.91
N THR A 652 -23.23 1.96 11.80
CA THR A 652 -23.70 3.30 12.18
C THR A 652 -23.55 4.29 11.02
N GLU A 653 -22.47 5.07 11.01
CA GLU A 653 -22.19 6.14 10.08
C GLU A 653 -21.50 5.64 8.81
N GLU A 654 -21.60 6.43 7.74
CA GLU A 654 -20.77 6.29 6.55
C GLU A 654 -20.09 7.62 6.27
N PHE A 655 -18.82 7.57 5.93
CA PHE A 655 -18.02 8.70 5.49
C PHE A 655 -17.55 8.50 4.06
N THR A 656 -17.43 9.60 3.32
CA THR A 656 -16.90 9.61 1.96
C THR A 656 -15.99 10.80 1.71
N ASP A 657 -14.89 10.58 1.02
CA ASP A 657 -14.10 11.61 0.35
C ASP A 657 -13.93 11.26 -1.14
N GLU A 658 -13.15 12.03 -1.88
CA GLU A 658 -12.92 11.82 -3.32
C GLU A 658 -12.44 10.40 -3.67
N HIS A 659 -11.61 9.78 -2.83
CA HIS A 659 -10.97 8.50 -3.10
C HIS A 659 -11.53 7.35 -2.29
N THR A 660 -12.06 7.58 -1.10
CA THR A 660 -12.41 6.51 -0.15
C THR A 660 -13.83 6.67 0.38
N ARG A 661 -14.43 5.52 0.69
CA ARG A 661 -15.65 5.41 1.47
C ARG A 661 -15.40 4.49 2.65
N SER A 662 -15.95 4.80 3.81
CA SER A 662 -15.82 3.96 4.99
C SER A 662 -17.11 3.93 5.81
N GLY A 663 -17.43 2.79 6.39
CA GLY A 663 -18.51 2.66 7.35
C GLY A 663 -17.94 2.53 8.76
N ILE A 664 -18.61 3.15 9.71
CA ILE A 664 -18.26 3.01 11.12
C ILE A 664 -19.01 1.81 11.71
N LEU A 665 -18.23 0.99 12.42
CA LEU A 665 -18.68 -0.20 13.10
C LEU A 665 -18.46 -0.04 14.61
N ARG A 666 -19.49 -0.44 15.38
CA ARG A 666 -19.47 -0.37 16.83
C ARG A 666 -19.59 -1.75 17.48
N GLY A 667 -19.02 -1.89 18.67
CA GLY A 667 -19.23 -3.04 19.56
C GLY A 667 -18.25 -4.21 19.45
N GLY A 668 -17.46 -4.31 18.38
CA GLY A 668 -16.64 -5.50 18.16
C GLY A 668 -17.47 -6.73 17.78
N SER A 669 -16.81 -7.87 17.64
CA SER A 669 -17.47 -9.16 17.35
C SER A 669 -16.83 -10.31 18.14
N TYR A 670 -17.42 -11.51 18.02
CA TYR A 670 -16.90 -12.70 18.68
C TYR A 670 -15.71 -13.31 17.93
N TYR A 671 -15.52 -12.98 16.65
CA TYR A 671 -14.47 -13.61 15.83
C TYR A 671 -13.12 -12.91 16.03
N GLN A 672 -12.10 -13.69 16.39
CA GLN A 672 -10.74 -13.21 16.67
C GLN A 672 -9.70 -14.14 16.05
N PRO A 673 -9.36 -13.97 14.76
CA PRO A 673 -8.33 -14.78 14.11
C PRO A 673 -6.97 -14.61 14.81
N GLN A 674 -6.15 -15.66 14.79
CA GLN A 674 -4.88 -15.70 15.51
C GLN A 674 -3.67 -15.69 14.57
N GLY A 675 -2.51 -15.31 15.10
CA GLY A 675 -1.22 -15.43 14.40
C GLY A 675 -0.67 -14.13 13.82
N SER A 676 -1.45 -13.04 13.79
CA SER A 676 -0.99 -11.73 13.33
C SER A 676 -1.73 -10.60 14.04
N ILE A 677 -1.05 -9.46 14.20
CA ILE A 677 -1.67 -8.22 14.67
C ILE A 677 -2.44 -7.50 13.56
N TRP A 678 -2.20 -7.86 12.30
CA TRP A 678 -2.74 -7.18 11.12
C TRP A 678 -4.19 -7.56 10.79
N TYR A 679 -4.83 -8.40 11.58
CA TYR A 679 -6.27 -8.64 11.40
C TYR A 679 -7.10 -7.45 11.89
N PHE A 680 -8.30 -7.31 11.33
CA PHE A 680 -9.25 -6.28 11.74
C PHE A 680 -9.42 -6.27 13.27
N PRO A 681 -9.02 -5.18 13.95
CA PRO A 681 -8.95 -5.13 15.41
C PRO A 681 -10.35 -5.06 16.05
N GLN A 682 -10.45 -5.30 17.35
CA GLN A 682 -11.72 -5.29 18.11
C GLN A 682 -11.94 -3.95 18.83
N ALA A 683 -13.19 -3.46 18.87
CA ALA A 683 -13.61 -2.27 19.63
C ALA A 683 -14.58 -2.66 20.76
N TYR A 684 -14.05 -3.21 21.86
CA TYR A 684 -14.90 -3.57 23.01
C TYR A 684 -15.20 -2.41 23.94
N LYS A 685 -14.34 -1.38 23.99
CA LYS A 685 -14.63 -0.21 24.81
C LYS A 685 -15.63 0.67 24.07
N LEU A 686 -16.54 1.27 24.83
CA LEU A 686 -17.55 2.19 24.29
C LEU A 686 -16.97 3.48 23.71
N ILE A 687 -15.68 3.74 23.90
CA ILE A 687 -14.95 4.88 23.35
C ILE A 687 -14.08 4.50 22.13
N GLU A 688 -14.30 3.32 21.56
CA GLU A 688 -13.58 2.80 20.39
C GLU A 688 -14.58 2.52 19.26
N HIS A 689 -14.15 2.68 18.01
CA HIS A 689 -14.91 2.25 16.83
C HIS A 689 -14.00 1.60 15.78
N GLY A 690 -14.55 0.72 14.96
CA GLY A 690 -13.87 0.18 13.79
C GLY A 690 -14.24 0.98 12.55
N LYS A 691 -13.24 1.34 11.73
CA LYS A 691 -13.45 1.92 10.40
C LYS A 691 -13.30 0.83 9.34
N LEU A 692 -14.41 0.43 8.72
CA LEU A 692 -14.37 -0.51 7.59
C LEU A 692 -14.24 0.26 6.28
N LEU A 693 -13.19 0.00 5.50
CA LEU A 693 -13.05 0.59 4.18
C LEU A 693 -14.00 -0.11 3.21
N MET A 694 -14.83 0.65 2.50
CA MET A 694 -15.91 0.08 1.70
C MET A 694 -15.67 0.25 0.20
N MET A 695 -15.83 -0.83 -0.55
CA MET A 695 -15.75 -0.84 -2.02
C MET A 695 -17.13 -1.08 -2.62
N SER A 696 -17.71 -2.24 -2.31
CA SER A 696 -18.92 -2.76 -2.94
C SER A 696 -19.64 -3.73 -1.99
N PRO A 697 -20.97 -3.91 -2.09
CA PRO A 697 -21.71 -4.80 -1.19
C PRO A 697 -21.13 -6.22 -1.10
N SER A 698 -20.63 -6.78 -2.20
CA SER A 698 -20.00 -8.10 -2.23
C SER A 698 -18.76 -8.24 -1.35
N MET A 699 -17.96 -7.18 -1.21
CA MET A 699 -16.83 -7.15 -0.28
C MET A 699 -17.24 -6.73 1.13
N ASP A 700 -18.11 -5.73 1.22
CA ASP A 700 -18.48 -5.03 2.46
C ASP A 700 -19.34 -5.93 3.38
N ARG A 701 -20.07 -6.91 2.83
CA ARG A 701 -20.80 -7.93 3.59
C ARG A 701 -19.83 -8.87 4.31
N SER A 702 -20.10 -9.11 5.58
CA SER A 702 -19.25 -9.93 6.45
C SER A 702 -20.05 -10.78 7.42
N GLY A 703 -19.54 -11.97 7.74
CA GLY A 703 -20.14 -12.88 8.71
C GLY A 703 -20.13 -12.39 10.16
N ALA A 704 -19.36 -11.34 10.49
CA ALA A 704 -19.30 -10.75 11.82
C ALA A 704 -19.99 -9.39 11.93
N VAL A 705 -20.64 -8.92 10.86
CA VAL A 705 -21.23 -7.58 10.80
C VAL A 705 -22.74 -7.70 10.62
N GLY A 706 -23.48 -7.07 11.53
CA GLY A 706 -24.92 -6.90 11.49
C GLY A 706 -25.28 -5.45 11.78
N PHE A 707 -26.48 -5.21 12.31
CA PHE A 707 -26.94 -3.86 12.63
C PHE A 707 -28.11 -3.88 13.62
N ARG A 708 -28.43 -2.69 14.13
CA ARG A 708 -29.68 -2.39 14.84
C ARG A 708 -30.25 -1.09 14.31
N VAL A 709 -31.49 -0.79 14.64
CA VAL A 709 -32.18 0.41 14.17
C VAL A 709 -32.80 1.21 15.31
N VAL A 710 -33.04 2.49 15.04
CA VAL A 710 -33.64 3.48 15.94
C VAL A 710 -34.85 4.16 15.29
N GLN A 711 -35.69 4.77 16.12
CA GLN A 711 -36.78 5.65 15.71
C GLN A 711 -36.78 6.90 16.59
N ASP A 712 -36.99 8.07 16.01
CA ASP A 712 -37.04 9.34 16.74
C ASP A 712 -38.31 9.41 17.61
N ALA A 713 -38.17 9.89 18.85
CA ALA A 713 -39.27 10.04 19.79
C ALA A 713 -39.73 11.51 19.86
N ARG A 714 -41.00 11.72 20.25
CA ARG A 714 -41.59 13.05 20.43
C ARG A 714 -41.07 13.81 21.63
#